data_AF-A0A957IEZ2-F1
#
_entry.id   AF-A0A957IEZ2-F1
#
_cell.length_a   1.000
_cell.length_b   1.000
_cell.length_c   1.000
_cell.angle_alpha   90.00
_cell.angle_beta   90.00
_cell.angle_gamma   90.00
#
_symmetry.space_group_name_H-M   'P 1'
#
loop_
_entity.id
_entity.type
_entity.pdbx_description
1 polymer ?
#
loop_
_entity_poly.entity_id
_entity_poly.type
_entity_poly.pdbx_seq_one_letter_code
_entity_poly.pdbx_strand_id
1 'polypeptide(L)'
;MLQQTELQADLLNEMRKLVAALSRIPSEQRTVQAGSLLANEKPVYHYTVQVAGDVDGSIIIGDHNNVVQIVINQYISQHPSADNDPVILRRHLHAYLTWLMTERQNLSMRAISSGKTTGEEAPPELSAVYVALNTRQSKRARDSEPLSALAALAYHRQIVLLGDPGSGKSTFVNHLAYCLAAHAQNPNARWLAKLPDWPQEEADRLPILVVLRDFARWLPNPLPAKANVTHLWDFIVETLQDQKLDDAVPLIETALINGRALLLLDGLDEVTNMQQRRFVRDAVEAFSGRYKQNFLLVACRILSYKEPDEAKEEPDLRLSPRFRSFTLAEFNQEQRDSFVHAWYRELKNKGHLPGLDETILSSDLQRAIRRSDLERVAGNPLLLTVMAMVHVEKGELPNSRALLYDETIDLLLSRWETTKDAATVAPLRQLLKSANRTEADLTTRLAAVAFTVHTQAGSEAANDEKKVADISETYLCSELSRLHKKDLGWGQKLLEVIKERAGLLIERSPGQFAFPHRTFQEYLAGVYLGTQLDFADQAQSWAEKDVGWWSMILFAVEHLVYVQKRPLDALNLISKLCPQANPESLTDWRFVWLAGEALVSLGRERAEDSEWGVELTGRVRQRLDALLATGQLRPIERAAAGRALAQLGDPRPGIGTNLRPDGLVLPDIQWGEIVPARTYKFGNKTFEIKGPYQLSRYPVTYAQFDCFVQAGDFDDPRWWQDMPPEEEAYGTTYKLREISEQAFPYANHPRERVSWYQAMAFC
;
A
#
# COMPACT_ATOMS: atom_id res chain seq x y z
N MET A 1 -40.18 -11.97 25.53
CA MET A 1 -40.77 -12.86 26.57
C MET A 1 -40.47 -14.35 26.32
N LEU A 2 -39.43 -14.66 25.55
CA LEU A 2 -38.64 -15.90 25.62
C LEU A 2 -37.21 -15.44 25.99
N GLN A 3 -36.42 -16.26 26.69
CA GLN A 3 -35.04 -16.00 27.19
C GLN A 3 -34.84 -15.43 28.62
N GLN A 4 -35.54 -16.00 29.60
CA GLN A 4 -35.05 -16.01 31.00
C GLN A 4 -35.06 -17.43 31.59
N THR A 5 -35.96 -18.27 31.09
CA THR A 5 -36.11 -19.68 31.43
C THR A 5 -35.04 -20.60 30.83
N GLU A 6 -34.45 -20.29 29.66
CA GLU A 6 -33.43 -21.13 29.02
C GLU A 6 -32.07 -21.06 29.75
N LEU A 7 -31.65 -19.87 30.19
CA LEU A 7 -30.39 -19.70 30.95
C LEU A 7 -30.47 -20.34 32.34
N GLN A 8 -31.64 -20.28 32.99
CA GLN A 8 -31.90 -21.01 34.23
C GLN A 8 -32.00 -22.51 33.99
N ALA A 9 -32.54 -22.95 32.85
CA ALA A 9 -32.62 -24.37 32.50
C ALA A 9 -31.23 -24.97 32.28
N ASP A 10 -30.32 -24.28 31.58
CA ASP A 10 -28.95 -24.77 31.34
C ASP A 10 -28.14 -24.85 32.64
N LEU A 11 -28.26 -23.85 33.52
CA LEU A 11 -27.65 -23.87 34.84
C LEU A 11 -28.25 -24.97 35.74
N LEU A 12 -29.58 -25.17 35.70
CA LEU A 12 -30.22 -26.29 36.40
C LEU A 12 -29.80 -27.64 35.82
N ASN A 13 -29.53 -27.71 34.52
CA ASN A 13 -29.14 -28.93 33.83
C ASN A 13 -27.69 -29.30 34.19
N GLU A 14 -26.78 -28.32 34.25
CA GLU A 14 -25.41 -28.52 34.73
C GLU A 14 -25.37 -28.84 36.22
N MET A 15 -26.16 -28.16 37.06
CA MET A 15 -26.30 -28.52 38.47
C MET A 15 -26.91 -29.92 38.67
N ARG A 16 -27.88 -30.34 37.83
CA ARG A 16 -28.44 -31.70 37.86
C ARG A 16 -27.42 -32.74 37.40
N LYS A 17 -26.59 -32.45 36.40
CA LYS A 17 -25.47 -33.33 35.99
C LYS A 17 -24.45 -33.47 37.11
N LEU A 18 -24.12 -32.38 37.79
CA LEU A 18 -23.20 -32.37 38.93
C LEU A 18 -23.79 -33.14 40.14
N VAL A 19 -25.08 -32.95 40.45
CA VAL A 19 -25.80 -33.71 41.49
C VAL A 19 -25.98 -35.18 41.11
N ALA A 20 -26.19 -35.50 39.83
CA ALA A 20 -26.24 -36.87 39.30
C ALA A 20 -24.87 -37.57 39.35
N ALA A 21 -23.79 -36.82 39.14
CA ALA A 21 -22.42 -37.31 39.30
C ALA A 21 -22.08 -37.54 40.79
N LEU A 22 -22.46 -36.60 41.67
CA LEU A 22 -22.27 -36.70 43.11
C LEU A 22 -23.08 -37.85 43.73
N SER A 23 -24.31 -38.10 43.24
CA SER A 23 -25.20 -39.17 43.73
C SER A 23 -24.71 -40.60 43.44
N ARG A 24 -23.71 -40.77 42.58
CA ARG A 24 -23.04 -42.07 42.30
C ARG A 24 -21.95 -42.42 43.31
N ILE A 25 -21.57 -41.49 44.18
CA ILE A 25 -20.58 -41.70 45.25
C ILE A 25 -21.30 -42.16 46.52
N PRO A 26 -20.94 -43.28 47.16
CA PRO A 26 -21.60 -43.77 48.38
C PRO A 26 -21.65 -42.70 49.48
N SER A 27 -22.76 -42.62 50.22
CA SER A 27 -23.00 -41.59 51.25
C SER A 27 -21.96 -41.61 52.39
N GLU A 28 -21.27 -42.73 52.58
CA GLU A 28 -20.23 -42.95 53.59
C GLU A 28 -18.90 -42.26 53.25
N GLN A 29 -18.73 -41.75 52.01
CA GLN A 29 -17.51 -41.11 51.52
C GLN A 29 -17.64 -39.59 51.30
N ARG A 30 -18.69 -38.96 51.85
CA ARG A 30 -18.94 -37.52 51.69
C ARG A 30 -18.84 -36.79 53.03
N THR A 31 -17.90 -35.86 53.15
CA THR A 31 -17.85 -34.90 54.26
C THR A 31 -17.94 -33.49 53.71
N VAL A 32 -19.04 -32.79 54.03
CA VAL A 32 -19.21 -31.36 53.73
C VAL A 32 -18.85 -30.60 55.00
N GLN A 33 -17.73 -29.87 55.00
CA GLN A 33 -17.41 -28.94 56.08
C GLN A 33 -17.56 -27.50 55.60
N ALA A 34 -18.37 -26.73 56.32
CA ALA A 34 -18.45 -25.28 56.18
C ALA A 34 -17.63 -24.65 57.31
N GLY A 35 -16.66 -23.79 56.96
CA GLY A 35 -15.84 -23.09 57.94
C GLY A 35 -15.56 -21.66 57.48
N SER A 36 -15.98 -20.67 58.26
CA SER A 36 -15.63 -19.27 58.07
C SER A 36 -14.28 -18.96 58.72
N LEU A 37 -13.34 -18.38 57.97
CA LEU A 37 -12.16 -17.71 58.53
C LEU A 37 -12.28 -16.21 58.25
N LEU A 38 -12.18 -15.41 59.31
CA LEU A 38 -12.14 -13.96 59.22
C LEU A 38 -10.68 -13.53 58.99
N ALA A 39 -10.42 -12.88 57.87
CA ALA A 39 -9.24 -12.04 57.66
C ALA A 39 -9.75 -10.63 57.33
N ASN A 40 -9.44 -9.66 58.18
CA ASN A 40 -9.91 -8.26 58.09
C ASN A 40 -11.44 -8.10 58.08
N GLU A 41 -12.10 -8.67 59.09
CA GLU A 41 -13.53 -8.43 59.43
C GLU A 41 -14.56 -8.63 58.29
N LYS A 42 -14.29 -9.47 57.29
CA LYS A 42 -15.27 -9.87 56.27
C LYS A 42 -15.37 -11.39 56.12
N PRO A 43 -16.58 -11.97 56.00
CA PRO A 43 -16.74 -13.40 55.81
C PRO A 43 -16.40 -13.81 54.38
N VAL A 44 -15.40 -14.68 54.21
CA VAL A 44 -15.12 -15.40 52.96
C VAL A 44 -15.72 -16.80 53.09
N TYR A 45 -16.65 -17.16 52.19
CA TYR A 45 -17.17 -18.53 52.12
C TYR A 45 -16.24 -19.37 51.25
N HIS A 46 -15.59 -20.36 51.84
CA HIS A 46 -14.79 -21.36 51.14
C HIS A 46 -15.59 -22.67 51.10
N TYR A 47 -15.85 -23.19 49.89
CA TYR A 47 -16.39 -24.55 49.74
C TYR A 47 -15.26 -25.45 49.24
N THR A 48 -14.73 -26.29 50.14
CA THR A 48 -13.75 -27.31 49.80
C THR A 48 -14.47 -28.63 49.62
N VAL A 49 -14.49 -29.19 48.40
CA VAL A 49 -14.95 -30.57 48.17
C VAL A 49 -13.69 -31.45 48.08
N GLN A 50 -13.46 -32.27 49.10
CA GLN A 50 -12.45 -33.33 49.02
C GLN A 50 -13.10 -34.60 48.46
N VAL A 51 -12.53 -35.12 47.37
CA VAL A 51 -12.92 -36.40 46.78
C VAL A 51 -11.73 -37.35 46.90
N ALA A 52 -11.94 -38.51 47.49
CA ALA A 52 -10.94 -39.58 47.56
C ALA A 52 -11.31 -40.66 46.51
N GLY A 53 -10.54 -40.74 45.43
CA GLY A 53 -10.65 -41.77 44.40
C GLY A 53 -10.23 -41.31 43.01
N ASP A 54 -9.64 -42.22 42.22
CA ASP A 54 -9.23 -41.98 40.83
C ASP A 54 -10.44 -41.59 39.96
N VAL A 55 -10.31 -40.47 39.24
CA VAL A 55 -11.27 -40.01 38.23
C VAL A 55 -10.54 -40.00 36.90
N ASP A 56 -10.95 -40.88 35.99
CA ASP A 56 -10.34 -41.05 34.67
C ASP A 56 -10.75 -39.89 33.74
N GLY A 57 -9.78 -39.05 33.35
CA GLY A 57 -9.97 -37.92 32.43
C GLY A 57 -8.88 -36.84 32.55
N SER A 58 -7.97 -36.80 31.58
CA SER A 58 -6.72 -36.03 31.58
C SER A 58 -6.86 -34.50 31.62
N ILE A 59 -6.13 -33.83 32.52
CA ILE A 59 -5.05 -32.85 32.26
C ILE A 59 -4.18 -32.79 33.52
N ILE A 60 -2.94 -33.26 33.41
CA ILE A 60 -1.91 -33.26 34.47
C ILE A 60 -0.92 -32.13 34.19
N ILE A 61 -0.71 -31.24 35.16
CA ILE A 61 0.58 -30.58 35.40
C ILE A 61 0.82 -30.71 36.91
N GLY A 62 1.74 -31.61 37.30
CA GLY A 62 2.19 -31.79 38.69
C GLY A 62 2.98 -30.57 39.19
N ASP A 63 2.98 -30.27 40.48
CA ASP A 63 3.77 -31.02 41.46
C ASP A 63 3.00 -31.43 42.74
N HIS A 64 3.52 -32.46 43.42
CA HIS A 64 2.91 -33.35 44.41
C HIS A 64 2.00 -32.76 45.51
N ASN A 65 0.68 -32.90 45.34
CA ASN A 65 -0.29 -33.34 46.36
C ASN A 65 -1.69 -33.43 45.72
N ASN A 66 -2.38 -34.57 45.88
CA ASN A 66 -3.69 -34.89 45.28
C ASN A 66 -4.82 -33.94 45.76
N VAL A 67 -4.86 -32.73 45.22
CA VAL A 67 -5.96 -31.77 45.40
C VAL A 67 -6.35 -31.23 44.02
N VAL A 68 -7.54 -31.62 43.54
CA VAL A 68 -8.16 -30.95 42.38
C VAL A 68 -8.89 -29.71 42.92
N GLN A 69 -8.27 -28.54 42.74
CA GLN A 69 -8.86 -27.27 43.14
C GLN A 69 -9.69 -26.70 41.98
N ILE A 70 -11.01 -26.94 41.99
CA ILE A 70 -11.93 -26.26 41.06
C ILE A 70 -12.26 -24.88 41.67
N VAL A 71 -11.50 -23.86 41.27
CA VAL A 71 -11.77 -22.47 41.64
C VAL A 71 -12.81 -21.89 40.68
N ILE A 72 -14.09 -21.96 41.04
CA ILE A 72 -15.13 -21.14 40.41
C ILE A 72 -15.03 -19.75 41.04
N ASN A 73 -14.22 -18.86 40.45
CA ASN A 73 -14.21 -17.45 40.83
C ASN A 73 -15.48 -16.78 40.29
N GLN A 74 -16.59 -16.93 41.03
CA GLN A 74 -17.68 -15.98 40.93
C GLN A 74 -17.30 -14.75 41.76
N TYR A 75 -16.86 -13.69 41.08
CA TYR A 75 -16.96 -12.35 41.66
C TYR A 75 -18.45 -11.98 41.69
N ILE A 76 -19.16 -12.45 42.72
CA ILE A 76 -20.39 -11.77 43.13
C ILE A 76 -19.89 -10.50 43.81
N SER A 77 -20.01 -9.36 43.12
CA SER A 77 -19.88 -8.06 43.76
C SER A 77 -20.87 -8.04 44.93
N GLN A 78 -20.38 -8.06 46.16
CA GLN A 78 -21.23 -7.86 47.34
C GLN A 78 -21.55 -6.37 47.49
N HIS A 79 -22.26 -5.85 46.50
CA HIS A 79 -23.25 -4.80 46.54
C HIS A 79 -24.05 -5.05 45.25
N PRO A 80 -25.39 -5.24 45.28
CA PRO A 80 -26.18 -4.87 44.13
C PRO A 80 -26.11 -3.34 44.05
N SER A 81 -24.99 -2.79 43.57
CA SER A 81 -25.05 -1.49 42.94
C SER A 81 -25.91 -1.67 41.69
N ALA A 82 -26.64 -0.63 41.32
CA ALA A 82 -27.41 -0.64 40.08
C ALA A 82 -26.57 -1.04 38.85
N ASP A 83 -25.23 -1.00 38.93
CA ASP A 83 -24.27 -1.21 37.82
C ASP A 83 -24.14 -2.64 37.27
N ASN A 84 -24.61 -3.68 37.98
CA ASN A 84 -24.55 -5.06 37.47
C ASN A 84 -25.86 -5.53 36.78
N ASP A 85 -26.78 -4.60 36.51
CA ASP A 85 -27.92 -4.87 35.64
C ASP A 85 -27.41 -5.21 34.22
N PRO A 86 -27.77 -6.38 33.64
CA PRO A 86 -27.41 -6.73 32.26
C PRO A 86 -27.78 -5.66 31.23
N VAL A 87 -28.80 -4.86 31.50
CA VAL A 87 -29.20 -3.72 30.67
C VAL A 87 -28.19 -2.59 30.74
N ILE A 88 -27.65 -2.28 31.93
CA ILE A 88 -26.64 -1.24 32.15
C ILE A 88 -25.31 -1.66 31.52
N LEU A 89 -24.87 -2.91 31.75
CA LEU A 89 -23.66 -3.44 31.12
C LEU A 89 -23.75 -3.44 29.58
N ARG A 90 -24.91 -3.78 29.01
CA ARG A 90 -25.15 -3.66 27.56
C ARG A 90 -25.06 -2.23 27.07
N ARG A 91 -25.56 -1.26 27.85
CA ARG A 91 -25.48 0.16 27.51
C ARG A 91 -24.04 0.65 27.49
N HIS A 92 -23.22 0.27 28.47
CA HIS A 92 -21.81 0.65 28.54
C HIS A 92 -21.01 0.05 27.38
N LEU A 93 -21.23 -1.24 27.08
CA LEU A 93 -20.64 -1.89 25.90
C LEU A 93 -21.06 -1.20 24.61
N HIS A 94 -22.34 -0.88 24.46
CA HIS A 94 -22.86 -0.19 23.28
C HIS A 94 -22.23 1.20 23.12
N ALA A 95 -22.03 1.95 24.20
CA ALA A 95 -21.35 3.25 24.16
C ALA A 95 -19.90 3.11 23.68
N TYR A 96 -19.15 2.15 24.22
CA TYR A 96 -17.78 1.86 23.79
C TYR A 96 -17.70 1.47 22.30
N LEU A 97 -18.54 0.52 21.87
CA LEU A 97 -18.55 0.07 20.48
C LEU A 97 -18.97 1.19 19.52
N THR A 98 -19.89 2.07 19.94
CA THR A 98 -20.33 3.23 19.14
C THR A 98 -19.22 4.25 18.99
N TRP A 99 -18.49 4.54 20.08
CA TRP A 99 -17.30 5.37 20.03
C TRP A 99 -16.28 4.78 19.06
N LEU A 100 -15.93 3.50 19.21
CA LEU A 100 -14.95 2.84 18.35
C LEU A 100 -15.39 2.85 16.88
N MET A 101 -16.67 2.63 16.59
CA MET A 101 -17.21 2.73 15.23
C MET A 101 -17.11 4.15 14.68
N THR A 102 -17.54 5.16 15.43
CA THR A 102 -17.53 6.57 15.01
C THR A 102 -16.12 7.03 14.66
N GLU A 103 -15.16 6.61 15.49
CA GLU A 103 -13.73 6.90 15.37
C GLU A 103 -13.05 6.20 14.17
N ARG A 104 -13.63 5.10 13.66
CA ARG A 104 -12.96 4.20 12.68
C ARG A 104 -13.77 3.89 11.42
N GLN A 105 -15.01 4.39 11.32
CA GLN A 105 -15.93 4.14 10.21
C GLN A 105 -15.43 4.68 8.88
N ASN A 106 -14.73 5.80 8.90
CA ASN A 106 -14.28 6.46 7.69
C ASN A 106 -12.86 6.02 7.37
N LEU A 107 -12.52 5.96 6.08
CA LEU A 107 -11.15 5.78 5.66
C LEU A 107 -10.32 6.91 6.26
N SER A 108 -9.65 6.63 7.39
CA SER A 108 -8.94 7.60 8.21
C SER A 108 -7.70 8.05 7.46
N MET A 109 -7.91 9.04 6.62
CA MET A 109 -6.86 9.81 6.03
C MET A 109 -6.87 11.13 6.79
N ARG A 110 -6.16 11.17 7.94
CA ARG A 110 -5.91 12.39 8.74
C ARG A 110 -5.33 13.55 7.91
N ALA A 111 -5.02 13.33 6.63
CA ALA A 111 -4.54 14.31 5.67
C ALA A 111 -5.42 14.47 4.41
N ILE A 112 -6.56 13.78 4.27
CA ILE A 112 -7.18 13.63 2.94
C ILE A 112 -8.73 13.66 2.89
N SER A 113 -9.43 14.32 3.81
CA SER A 113 -10.85 14.70 3.60
C SER A 113 -10.98 16.00 2.80
N SER A 114 -11.78 16.00 1.73
CA SER A 114 -11.94 17.11 0.78
C SER A 114 -12.61 18.34 1.42
N GLY A 115 -12.12 19.52 1.05
CA GLY A 115 -12.77 20.79 1.33
C GLY A 115 -12.60 21.68 0.12
N LYS A 116 -13.52 21.56 -0.86
CA LYS A 116 -13.70 22.55 -1.95
C LYS A 116 -15.00 22.40 -2.76
N THR A 117 -15.86 21.44 -2.46
CA THR A 117 -17.27 21.45 -2.87
C THR A 117 -18.12 22.02 -1.74
N THR A 118 -18.99 22.97 -2.06
CA THR A 118 -19.95 23.56 -1.12
C THR A 118 -20.95 22.49 -0.67
N GLY A 119 -20.65 21.83 0.44
CA GLY A 119 -21.43 20.78 1.08
C GLY A 119 -20.48 19.90 1.88
N GLU A 120 -20.74 19.66 3.15
CA GLU A 120 -19.92 18.76 3.99
C GLU A 120 -20.05 17.32 3.45
N GLU A 121 -19.20 16.94 2.49
CA GLU A 121 -19.17 15.60 1.93
C GLU A 121 -18.39 14.66 2.86
N ALA A 122 -19.10 13.71 3.47
CA ALA A 122 -18.50 12.76 4.39
C ALA A 122 -17.48 11.84 3.66
N PRO A 123 -16.25 11.68 4.16
CA PRO A 123 -15.22 10.83 3.54
C PRO A 123 -15.73 9.40 3.31
N PRO A 124 -15.24 8.65 2.29
CA PRO A 124 -15.73 7.31 1.98
C PRO A 124 -15.65 6.39 3.20
N GLU A 125 -16.69 5.58 3.39
CA GLU A 125 -16.72 4.62 4.50
C GLU A 125 -15.62 3.57 4.29
N LEU A 126 -14.79 3.36 5.31
CA LEU A 126 -13.67 2.43 5.28
C LEU A 126 -14.12 1.04 4.86
N SER A 127 -15.22 0.56 5.44
CA SER A 127 -15.75 -0.77 5.17
C SER A 127 -16.29 -0.94 3.74
N ALA A 128 -16.63 0.16 3.06
CA ALA A 128 -17.14 0.13 1.70
C ALA A 128 -16.03 0.04 0.67
N VAL A 129 -14.86 0.63 0.96
CA VAL A 129 -13.72 0.72 0.02
C VAL A 129 -12.56 -0.22 0.39
N TYR A 130 -12.61 -0.90 1.53
CA TYR A 130 -11.55 -1.81 1.98
C TYR A 130 -11.39 -3.01 1.05
N VAL A 131 -10.14 -3.31 0.72
CA VAL A 131 -9.72 -4.51 0.00
C VAL A 131 -8.80 -5.33 0.90
N ALA A 132 -9.01 -6.64 0.97
CA ALA A 132 -8.22 -7.55 1.80
C ALA A 132 -6.72 -7.45 1.44
N LEU A 133 -5.87 -7.32 2.46
CA LEU A 133 -4.42 -7.18 2.28
C LEU A 133 -3.74 -8.56 2.29
N ASN A 134 -2.91 -8.83 1.28
CA ASN A 134 -2.15 -10.07 1.17
C ASN A 134 -0.80 -9.97 1.86
N THR A 135 -0.22 -11.10 2.27
CA THR A 135 1.13 -11.17 2.84
C THR A 135 2.15 -11.71 1.83
N ARG A 136 3.40 -11.24 1.93
CA ARG A 136 4.54 -11.72 1.14
C ARG A 136 4.97 -13.09 1.65
N GLN A 137 5.37 -13.95 0.72
CA GLN A 137 6.07 -15.17 1.05
C GLN A 137 7.40 -14.84 1.75
N SER A 138 7.67 -15.48 2.89
CA SER A 138 9.05 -15.52 3.41
C SER A 138 9.89 -16.33 2.42
N LYS A 139 11.04 -15.80 1.98
CA LYS A 139 11.99 -16.50 1.08
C LYS A 139 12.38 -17.92 1.55
N ARG A 140 12.10 -18.29 2.81
CA ARG A 140 12.38 -19.61 3.39
C ARG A 140 11.26 -20.65 3.24
N ALA A 141 10.04 -20.29 2.85
CA ALA A 141 8.92 -21.23 2.74
C ALA A 141 8.40 -21.26 1.29
N ARG A 142 8.84 -22.25 0.50
CA ARG A 142 8.55 -22.35 -0.94
C ARG A 142 7.19 -22.96 -1.30
N ASP A 143 6.38 -23.44 -0.34
CA ASP A 143 5.23 -24.31 -0.65
C ASP A 143 3.89 -23.92 0.02
N SER A 144 3.64 -22.65 0.37
CA SER A 144 2.31 -22.21 0.83
C SER A 144 1.81 -20.99 0.06
N GLU A 145 0.56 -21.02 -0.38
CA GLU A 145 -0.13 -19.87 -0.99
C GLU A 145 -0.02 -18.62 -0.10
N PRO A 146 0.07 -17.40 -0.69
CA PRO A 146 0.11 -16.17 0.07
C PRO A 146 -1.18 -15.98 0.88
N LEU A 147 -1.06 -15.99 2.21
CA LEU A 147 -2.18 -15.79 3.13
C LEU A 147 -2.58 -14.32 3.19
N SER A 148 -3.87 -14.03 3.36
CA SER A 148 -4.33 -12.70 3.75
C SER A 148 -3.83 -12.34 5.15
N ALA A 149 -3.70 -11.05 5.44
CA ALA A 149 -3.33 -10.58 6.78
C ALA A 149 -4.34 -11.02 7.85
N LEU A 150 -5.61 -11.14 7.46
CA LEU A 150 -6.71 -11.63 8.31
C LEU A 150 -6.55 -13.13 8.59
N ALA A 151 -6.27 -13.95 7.57
CA ALA A 151 -6.02 -15.38 7.72
C ALA A 151 -4.78 -15.64 8.60
N ALA A 152 -3.72 -14.83 8.44
CA ALA A 152 -2.53 -14.92 9.28
C ALA A 152 -2.84 -14.65 10.76
N LEU A 153 -3.66 -13.64 11.07
CA LEU A 153 -4.08 -13.33 12.44
C LEU A 153 -4.97 -14.45 13.00
N ALA A 154 -5.94 -14.92 12.23
CA ALA A 154 -6.84 -16.01 12.60
C ALA A 154 -6.06 -17.28 12.97
N TYR A 155 -5.02 -17.62 12.20
CA TYR A 155 -4.23 -18.83 12.42
C TYR A 155 -3.24 -18.70 13.60
N HIS A 156 -2.64 -17.52 13.83
CA HIS A 156 -1.54 -17.38 14.78
C HIS A 156 -1.88 -16.76 16.13
N ARG A 157 -3.08 -16.19 16.32
CA ARG A 157 -3.55 -15.40 17.49
C ARG A 157 -2.68 -14.19 17.85
N GLN A 158 -1.35 -14.31 17.88
CA GLN A 158 -0.38 -13.26 18.19
C GLN A 158 0.56 -13.05 16.98
N ILE A 159 0.40 -11.93 16.28
CA ILE A 159 1.22 -11.62 15.09
C ILE A 159 1.85 -10.22 15.17
N VAL A 160 2.97 -10.07 14.46
CA VAL A 160 3.49 -8.77 14.05
C VAL A 160 3.20 -8.59 12.56
N LEU A 161 2.41 -7.58 12.21
CA LEU A 161 2.13 -7.22 10.83
C LEU A 161 3.10 -6.13 10.37
N LEU A 162 4.05 -6.52 9.52
CA LEU A 162 5.05 -5.67 8.92
C LEU A 162 4.57 -5.13 7.58
N GLY A 163 4.99 -3.92 7.22
CA GLY A 163 4.70 -3.37 5.90
C GLY A 163 5.40 -2.05 5.64
N ASP A 164 5.63 -1.75 4.36
CA ASP A 164 6.19 -0.47 3.92
C ASP A 164 5.23 0.70 4.27
N PRO A 165 5.69 1.97 4.26
CA PRO A 165 4.79 3.11 4.42
C PRO A 165 3.66 3.10 3.38
N GLY A 166 2.44 3.46 3.79
CA GLY A 166 1.27 3.44 2.89
C GLY A 166 0.71 2.06 2.54
N SER A 167 1.30 0.96 3.03
CA SER A 167 0.85 -0.43 2.78
C SER A 167 -0.54 -0.79 3.36
N GLY A 168 -1.17 0.10 4.14
CA GLY A 168 -2.51 -0.14 4.69
C GLY A 168 -2.57 -0.83 6.06
N LYS A 169 -1.46 -0.92 6.82
CA LYS A 169 -1.45 -1.52 8.18
C LYS A 169 -2.52 -0.92 9.12
N SER A 170 -2.50 0.40 9.32
CA SER A 170 -3.47 1.12 10.14
C SER A 170 -4.89 0.98 9.57
N THR A 171 -5.02 0.98 8.25
CA THR A 171 -6.30 0.75 7.55
C THR A 171 -6.87 -0.62 7.87
N PHE A 172 -6.04 -1.67 7.89
CA PHE A 172 -6.46 -3.03 8.27
C PHE A 172 -6.87 -3.11 9.74
N VAL A 173 -6.08 -2.51 10.65
CA VAL A 173 -6.41 -2.43 12.08
C VAL A 173 -7.76 -1.75 12.30
N ASN A 174 -7.98 -0.59 11.67
CA ASN A 174 -9.22 0.16 11.78
C ASN A 174 -10.41 -0.59 11.17
N HIS A 175 -10.22 -1.23 10.02
CA HIS A 175 -11.27 -2.00 9.34
C HIS A 175 -11.73 -3.19 10.19
N LEU A 176 -10.78 -3.93 10.77
CA LEU A 176 -11.08 -5.08 11.63
C LEU A 176 -11.81 -4.64 12.91
N ALA A 177 -11.32 -3.58 13.57
CA ALA A 177 -11.97 -3.01 14.74
C ALA A 177 -13.41 -2.56 14.44
N TYR A 178 -13.60 -1.84 13.33
CA TYR A 178 -14.89 -1.34 12.88
C TYR A 178 -15.87 -2.48 12.60
N CYS A 179 -15.48 -3.48 11.81
CA CYS A 179 -16.37 -4.58 11.44
C CYS A 179 -16.79 -5.44 12.64
N LEU A 180 -15.87 -5.73 13.58
CA LEU A 180 -16.21 -6.49 14.79
C LEU A 180 -17.10 -5.69 15.74
N ALA A 181 -16.84 -4.38 15.89
CA ALA A 181 -17.71 -3.52 16.69
C ALA A 181 -19.12 -3.42 16.09
N ALA A 182 -19.21 -3.27 14.77
CA ALA A 182 -20.47 -3.22 14.06
C ALA A 182 -21.22 -4.55 14.10
N HIS A 183 -20.50 -5.69 14.04
CA HIS A 183 -21.08 -7.02 14.24
C HIS A 183 -21.67 -7.18 15.63
N ALA A 184 -20.94 -6.80 16.68
CA ALA A 184 -21.41 -6.89 18.05
C ALA A 184 -22.66 -6.03 18.32
N GLN A 185 -22.82 -4.90 17.64
CA GLN A 185 -24.02 -4.07 17.73
C GLN A 185 -25.19 -4.58 16.88
N ASN A 186 -24.91 -5.10 15.69
CA ASN A 186 -25.92 -5.59 14.76
C ASN A 186 -25.49 -6.92 14.09
N PRO A 187 -25.63 -8.07 14.78
CA PRO A 187 -25.19 -9.36 14.26
C PRO A 187 -25.87 -9.77 12.95
N ASN A 188 -27.10 -9.29 12.73
CA ASN A 188 -27.92 -9.60 11.56
C ASN A 188 -27.49 -8.84 10.29
N ALA A 189 -26.66 -7.80 10.41
CA ALA A 189 -26.19 -6.98 9.29
C ALA A 189 -25.06 -7.62 8.47
N ARG A 190 -24.71 -8.90 8.74
CA ARG A 190 -23.73 -9.69 7.99
C ARG A 190 -22.33 -9.05 7.90
N TRP A 191 -21.90 -8.31 8.92
CA TRP A 191 -20.58 -7.68 8.99
C TRP A 191 -19.41 -8.66 8.81
N LEU A 192 -19.56 -9.92 9.22
CA LEU A 192 -18.55 -10.97 9.00
C LEU A 192 -18.31 -11.28 7.51
N ALA A 193 -19.25 -10.98 6.61
CA ALA A 193 -19.02 -11.14 5.17
C ALA A 193 -17.93 -10.19 4.64
N LYS A 194 -17.65 -9.09 5.37
CA LYS A 194 -16.52 -8.19 5.10
C LYS A 194 -15.20 -8.70 5.70
N LEU A 195 -15.23 -9.81 6.43
CA LEU A 195 -14.09 -10.46 7.08
C LEU A 195 -14.04 -11.97 6.70
N PRO A 196 -13.85 -12.31 5.41
CA PRO A 196 -14.06 -13.67 4.90
C PRO A 196 -13.18 -14.74 5.56
N ASP A 197 -11.99 -14.38 6.04
CA ASP A 197 -11.05 -15.30 6.70
C ASP A 197 -11.14 -15.27 8.25
N TRP A 198 -12.08 -14.52 8.82
CA TRP A 198 -12.26 -14.45 10.27
C TRP A 198 -13.15 -15.59 10.76
N PRO A 199 -12.72 -16.39 11.76
CA PRO A 199 -13.52 -17.53 12.22
C PRO A 199 -14.82 -17.09 12.85
N GLN A 200 -15.91 -17.80 12.56
CA GLN A 200 -17.24 -17.46 13.11
C GLN A 200 -17.28 -17.64 14.64
N GLU A 201 -16.52 -18.58 15.21
CA GLU A 201 -16.43 -18.74 16.67
C GLU A 201 -15.74 -17.55 17.36
N GLU A 202 -15.02 -16.75 16.57
CA GLU A 202 -14.25 -15.59 17.00
C GLU A 202 -14.96 -14.26 16.67
N ALA A 203 -16.21 -14.31 16.22
CA ALA A 203 -16.99 -13.13 15.83
C ALA A 203 -17.27 -12.15 16.98
N ASP A 204 -17.40 -12.65 18.21
CA ASP A 204 -17.72 -11.86 19.41
C ASP A 204 -16.48 -11.32 20.14
N ARG A 205 -15.30 -11.34 19.50
CA ARG A 205 -14.08 -10.80 20.13
C ARG A 205 -14.22 -9.27 20.27
N LEU A 206 -14.03 -8.75 21.47
CA LEU A 206 -14.07 -7.32 21.76
C LEU A 206 -12.78 -6.64 21.25
N PRO A 207 -12.84 -5.80 20.20
CA PRO A 207 -11.66 -5.09 19.71
C PRO A 207 -11.24 -4.01 20.71
N ILE A 208 -9.95 -3.95 21.04
CA ILE A 208 -9.32 -2.93 21.87
C ILE A 208 -8.15 -2.35 21.06
N LEU A 209 -8.28 -1.10 20.62
CA LEU A 209 -7.29 -0.44 19.78
C LEU A 209 -6.42 0.51 20.60
N VAL A 210 -5.10 0.36 20.48
CA VAL A 210 -4.11 1.20 21.15
C VAL A 210 -3.14 1.75 20.10
N VAL A 211 -3.02 3.07 20.04
CA VAL A 211 -1.98 3.74 19.24
C VAL A 211 -0.72 3.83 20.11
N LEU A 212 0.31 3.05 19.76
CA LEU A 212 1.52 2.91 20.57
C LEU A 212 2.34 4.20 20.68
N ARG A 213 2.24 5.10 19.69
CA ARG A 213 2.79 6.46 19.77
C ARG A 213 2.17 7.26 20.91
N ASP A 214 0.85 7.18 21.05
CA ASP A 214 0.12 7.95 22.05
C ASP A 214 0.38 7.38 23.45
N PHE A 215 0.47 6.05 23.56
CA PHE A 215 0.96 5.38 24.77
C PHE A 215 2.37 5.86 25.15
N ALA A 216 3.30 5.93 24.18
CA ALA A 216 4.65 6.42 24.45
C ALA A 216 4.70 7.88 24.92
N ARG A 217 3.82 8.74 24.38
CA ARG A 217 3.68 10.14 24.81
C ARG A 217 3.08 10.28 26.21
N TRP A 218 2.21 9.37 26.60
CA TRP A 218 1.58 9.32 27.92
C TRP A 218 2.54 8.87 29.03
N LEU A 219 3.56 8.07 28.71
CA LEU A 219 4.53 7.58 29.71
C LEU A 219 5.24 8.73 30.44
N PRO A 220 5.50 8.58 31.76
CA PRO A 220 6.17 9.61 32.54
C PRO A 220 7.63 9.82 32.10
N ASN A 221 8.14 11.04 32.31
CA ASN A 221 9.53 11.40 32.08
C ASN A 221 10.15 11.90 33.41
N PRO A 222 11.13 11.20 34.01
CA PRO A 222 11.85 10.02 33.47
C PRO A 222 11.02 8.73 33.49
N LEU A 223 11.39 7.79 32.61
CA LEU A 223 10.75 6.47 32.51
C LEU A 223 10.94 5.63 33.78
N PRO A 224 9.99 4.74 34.11
CA PRO A 224 10.16 3.75 35.17
C PRO A 224 11.28 2.76 34.87
N ALA A 225 11.85 2.15 35.92
CA ALA A 225 12.98 1.23 35.78
C ALA A 225 12.66 -0.06 35.00
N LYS A 226 11.41 -0.54 35.08
CA LYS A 226 10.94 -1.73 34.37
C LYS A 226 9.50 -1.54 33.89
N ALA A 227 9.26 -1.89 32.63
CA ALA A 227 7.91 -2.02 32.11
C ALA A 227 7.20 -3.22 32.75
N ASN A 228 5.88 -3.12 32.87
CA ASN A 228 5.01 -4.15 33.42
C ASN A 228 3.60 -4.02 32.80
N VAL A 229 2.70 -4.92 33.17
CA VAL A 229 1.33 -4.98 32.65
C VAL A 229 0.52 -3.71 32.96
N THR A 230 0.73 -3.07 34.11
CA THR A 230 -0.11 -1.94 34.54
C THR A 230 0.07 -0.74 33.63
N HIS A 231 1.27 -0.46 33.13
CA HIS A 231 1.49 0.70 32.26
C HIS A 231 0.56 0.75 31.04
N LEU A 232 0.41 -0.37 30.31
CA LEU A 232 -0.49 -0.41 29.16
C LEU A 232 -1.96 -0.44 29.59
N TRP A 233 -2.28 -1.07 30.72
CA TRP A 233 -3.63 -1.10 31.28
C TRP A 233 -4.09 0.30 31.72
N ASP A 234 -3.27 1.00 32.50
CA ASP A 234 -3.52 2.34 33.03
C ASP A 234 -3.72 3.33 31.88
N PHE A 235 -2.92 3.23 30.80
CA PHE A 235 -3.13 4.01 29.59
C PHE A 235 -4.48 3.73 28.92
N ILE A 236 -4.89 2.46 28.81
CA ILE A 236 -6.21 2.09 28.24
C ILE A 236 -7.33 2.68 29.11
N VAL A 237 -7.21 2.57 30.43
CA VAL A 237 -8.19 3.11 31.39
C VAL A 237 -8.30 4.63 31.24
N GLU A 238 -7.19 5.36 31.28
CA GLU A 238 -7.19 6.82 31.15
C GLU A 238 -7.73 7.27 29.79
N THR A 239 -7.37 6.57 28.71
CA THR A 239 -7.93 6.84 27.38
C THR A 239 -9.46 6.70 27.36
N LEU A 240 -10.02 5.70 28.04
CA LEU A 240 -11.47 5.53 28.14
C LEU A 240 -12.10 6.63 28.99
N GLN A 241 -11.46 7.02 30.09
CA GLN A 241 -11.94 8.10 30.97
C GLN A 241 -11.98 9.46 30.25
N ASP A 242 -10.94 9.79 29.49
CA ASP A 242 -10.88 11.00 28.67
C ASP A 242 -12.02 11.06 27.63
N GLN A 243 -12.46 9.90 27.15
CA GLN A 243 -13.59 9.75 26.23
C GLN A 243 -14.95 9.60 26.93
N LYS A 244 -14.99 9.69 28.28
CA LYS A 244 -16.19 9.49 29.11
C LYS A 244 -16.80 8.10 28.95
N LEU A 245 -15.95 7.09 28.88
CA LEU A 245 -16.26 5.67 28.72
C LEU A 245 -15.73 4.84 29.91
N ASP A 246 -15.60 5.48 31.08
CA ASP A 246 -15.11 4.89 32.34
C ASP A 246 -15.86 3.60 32.68
N ASP A 247 -17.17 3.63 32.44
CA ASP A 247 -18.14 2.56 32.65
C ASP A 247 -17.87 1.30 31.82
N ALA A 248 -17.07 1.39 30.75
CA ALA A 248 -16.68 0.26 29.90
C ALA A 248 -15.42 -0.46 30.40
N VAL A 249 -14.65 0.13 31.33
CA VAL A 249 -13.40 -0.45 31.85
C VAL A 249 -13.59 -1.86 32.42
N PRO A 250 -14.60 -2.14 33.28
CA PRO A 250 -14.79 -3.49 33.84
C PRO A 250 -15.13 -4.54 32.78
N LEU A 251 -15.83 -4.13 31.72
CA LEU A 251 -16.20 -5.00 30.60
C LEU A 251 -14.97 -5.39 29.77
N ILE A 252 -14.10 -4.43 29.51
CA ILE A 252 -12.85 -4.63 28.78
C ILE A 252 -11.89 -5.52 29.59
N GLU A 253 -11.78 -5.29 30.91
CA GLU A 253 -10.99 -6.15 31.80
C GLU A 253 -11.51 -7.59 31.79
N THR A 254 -12.83 -7.76 31.91
CA THR A 254 -13.49 -9.07 31.87
C THR A 254 -13.24 -9.78 30.54
N ALA A 255 -13.30 -9.06 29.41
CA ALA A 255 -12.99 -9.61 28.10
C ALA A 255 -11.53 -10.09 28.01
N LEU A 256 -10.58 -9.29 28.49
CA LEU A 256 -9.16 -9.65 28.53
C LEU A 256 -8.90 -10.89 29.39
N ILE A 257 -9.50 -10.97 30.58
CA ILE A 257 -9.35 -12.12 31.50
C ILE A 257 -9.91 -13.40 30.87
N ASN A 258 -11.07 -13.32 30.23
CA ASN A 258 -11.75 -14.46 29.60
C ASN A 258 -11.19 -14.82 28.22
N GLY A 259 -10.14 -14.13 27.77
CA GLY A 259 -9.55 -14.34 26.45
C GLY A 259 -10.39 -13.79 25.30
N ARG A 260 -11.54 -13.15 25.56
CA ARG A 260 -12.56 -12.64 24.62
C ARG A 260 -12.20 -11.31 23.97
N ALA A 261 -10.99 -10.81 24.12
CA ALA A 261 -10.54 -9.58 23.48
C ALA A 261 -9.65 -9.83 22.24
N LEU A 262 -9.64 -8.84 21.36
CA LEU A 262 -8.69 -8.67 20.27
C LEU A 262 -7.95 -7.34 20.50
N LEU A 263 -6.67 -7.42 20.86
CA LEU A 263 -5.85 -6.23 21.10
C LEU A 263 -5.12 -5.84 19.80
N LEU A 264 -5.41 -4.64 19.30
CA LEU A 264 -4.86 -4.08 18.08
C LEU A 264 -3.91 -2.94 18.45
N LEU A 265 -2.61 -3.19 18.30
CA LEU A 265 -1.55 -2.27 18.68
C LEU A 265 -0.92 -1.67 17.41
N ASP A 266 -1.22 -0.40 17.14
CA ASP A 266 -0.78 0.27 15.92
C ASP A 266 0.39 1.24 16.17
N GLY A 267 1.32 1.32 15.21
CA GLY A 267 2.38 2.32 15.20
C GLY A 267 3.54 2.09 16.16
N LEU A 268 4.00 0.85 16.39
CA LEU A 268 5.21 0.60 17.20
C LEU A 268 6.44 1.36 16.66
N ASP A 269 6.53 1.47 15.34
CA ASP A 269 7.60 2.21 14.65
C ASP A 269 7.52 3.73 14.79
N GLU A 270 6.38 4.27 15.23
CA GLU A 270 6.14 5.71 15.39
C GLU A 270 6.61 6.24 16.75
N VAL A 271 6.99 5.36 17.69
CA VAL A 271 7.61 5.76 18.95
C VAL A 271 9.03 6.21 18.66
N THR A 272 9.31 7.49 18.82
CA THR A 272 10.62 8.04 18.54
C THR A 272 11.60 7.56 19.61
N ASN A 273 11.86 8.25 20.70
CA ASN A 273 12.92 7.88 21.67
C ASN A 273 13.18 6.35 21.85
N MET A 274 14.40 5.89 21.58
CA MET A 274 14.77 4.47 21.59
C MET A 274 14.55 3.78 22.95
N GLN A 275 14.76 4.50 24.05
CA GLN A 275 14.50 3.98 25.40
C GLN A 275 13.00 3.82 25.64
N GLN A 276 12.19 4.81 25.22
CA GLN A 276 10.73 4.69 25.24
C GLN A 276 10.25 3.54 24.36
N ARG A 277 10.80 3.37 23.15
CA ARG A 277 10.42 2.27 22.26
C ARG A 277 10.72 0.90 22.87
N ARG A 278 11.90 0.71 23.48
CA ARG A 278 12.22 -0.51 24.27
C ARG A 278 11.21 -0.72 25.38
N PHE A 279 10.88 0.34 26.13
CA PHE A 279 9.92 0.27 27.23
C PHE A 279 8.52 -0.12 26.74
N VAL A 280 8.05 0.47 25.64
CA VAL A 280 6.76 0.15 25.01
C VAL A 280 6.73 -1.30 24.57
N ARG A 281 7.79 -1.79 23.89
CA ARG A 281 7.93 -3.22 23.55
C ARG A 281 7.80 -4.09 24.80
N ASP A 282 8.52 -3.78 25.87
CA ASP A 282 8.50 -4.57 27.12
C ASP A 282 7.14 -4.53 27.82
N ALA A 283 6.44 -3.39 27.78
CA ALA A 283 5.08 -3.27 28.31
C ALA A 283 4.11 -4.14 27.51
N VAL A 284 4.22 -4.15 26.18
CA VAL A 284 3.43 -5.02 25.28
C VAL A 284 3.72 -6.48 25.54
N GLU A 285 4.98 -6.86 25.74
CA GLU A 285 5.36 -8.24 26.10
C GLU A 285 4.78 -8.68 27.44
N ALA A 286 4.90 -7.83 28.47
CA ALA A 286 4.36 -8.10 29.79
C ALA A 286 2.84 -8.28 29.71
N PHE A 287 2.14 -7.38 29.01
CA PHE A 287 0.69 -7.43 28.83
C PHE A 287 0.24 -8.70 28.08
N SER A 288 0.91 -9.02 26.96
CA SER A 288 0.68 -10.27 26.21
C SER A 288 0.98 -11.53 27.05
N GLY A 289 1.98 -11.44 27.94
CA GLY A 289 2.31 -12.48 28.90
C GLY A 289 1.20 -12.77 29.91
N ARG A 290 0.48 -11.73 30.36
CA ARG A 290 -0.64 -11.84 31.31
C ARG A 290 -1.95 -12.31 30.65
N TYR A 291 -2.17 -11.93 29.40
CA TYR A 291 -3.43 -12.10 28.67
C TYR A 291 -3.29 -13.03 27.45
N LYS A 292 -2.60 -14.17 27.64
CA LYS A 292 -2.16 -15.10 26.56
C LYS A 292 -3.27 -15.68 25.67
N GLN A 293 -4.51 -15.72 26.16
CA GLN A 293 -5.64 -16.31 25.44
C GLN A 293 -6.30 -15.35 24.43
N ASN A 294 -5.94 -14.07 24.44
CA ASN A 294 -6.49 -13.06 23.53
C ASN A 294 -5.77 -13.05 22.19
N PHE A 295 -6.46 -12.56 21.15
CA PHE A 295 -5.79 -12.19 19.91
C PHE A 295 -4.99 -10.90 20.11
N LEU A 296 -3.84 -10.81 19.49
CA LEU A 296 -2.95 -9.65 19.56
C LEU A 296 -2.28 -9.40 18.21
N LEU A 297 -2.49 -8.22 17.66
CA LEU A 297 -1.84 -7.77 16.43
C LEU A 297 -0.99 -6.55 16.76
N VAL A 298 0.29 -6.59 16.37
CA VAL A 298 1.19 -5.44 16.42
C VAL A 298 1.53 -5.01 15.01
N ALA A 299 1.10 -3.81 14.61
CA ALA A 299 1.48 -3.23 13.33
C ALA A 299 2.79 -2.45 13.46
N CYS A 300 3.74 -2.72 12.56
CA CYS A 300 5.06 -2.09 12.56
C CYS A 300 5.61 -1.95 11.15
N ARG A 301 6.53 -1.00 10.91
CA ARG A 301 7.29 -0.94 9.65
C ARG A 301 8.37 -2.00 9.59
N ILE A 302 8.60 -2.55 8.39
CA ILE A 302 9.63 -3.58 8.13
C ILE A 302 11.02 -3.09 8.61
N LEU A 303 11.35 -1.84 8.33
CA LEU A 303 12.68 -1.30 8.60
C LEU A 303 12.93 -1.00 10.08
N SER A 304 11.86 -0.87 10.87
CA SER A 304 11.91 -0.64 12.31
C SER A 304 11.88 -1.94 13.12
N TYR A 305 11.72 -3.08 12.45
CA TYR A 305 11.59 -4.41 13.05
C TYR A 305 12.66 -5.36 12.48
N LYS A 306 13.94 -4.99 12.64
CA LYS A 306 15.09 -5.75 12.16
C LYS A 306 15.83 -6.46 13.28
N GLU A 307 16.63 -7.45 12.91
CA GLU A 307 17.63 -8.02 13.81
C GLU A 307 18.62 -6.94 14.25
N PRO A 308 18.99 -6.90 15.53
CA PRO A 308 19.98 -5.97 16.02
C PRO A 308 21.31 -6.21 15.30
N ASP A 309 21.94 -5.13 14.87
CA ASP A 309 23.30 -5.16 14.34
C ASP A 309 24.26 -5.31 15.51
N GLU A 310 24.78 -6.52 15.73
CA GLU A 310 25.69 -6.84 16.85
C GLU A 310 26.94 -5.94 16.84
N ALA A 311 27.36 -5.45 15.67
CA ALA A 311 28.49 -4.54 15.54
C ALA A 311 28.19 -3.09 15.98
N LYS A 312 26.92 -2.73 16.13
CA LYS A 312 26.47 -1.37 16.53
C LYS A 312 25.88 -1.30 17.95
N GLU A 313 25.96 -2.39 18.71
CA GLU A 313 25.36 -2.51 20.06
C GLU A 313 23.87 -2.11 20.10
N GLU A 314 23.15 -2.34 19.01
CA GLU A 314 21.74 -1.99 18.92
C GLU A 314 20.88 -2.94 19.75
N PRO A 315 19.84 -2.44 20.44
CA PRO A 315 18.89 -3.32 21.11
C PRO A 315 18.06 -4.15 20.14
N ASP A 316 17.74 -5.38 20.54
CA ASP A 316 16.68 -6.12 19.87
C ASP A 316 15.31 -5.50 20.19
N LEU A 317 14.78 -4.70 19.28
CA LEU A 317 13.45 -4.08 19.43
C LEU A 317 12.29 -5.01 19.04
N ARG A 318 12.58 -6.24 18.62
CA ARG A 318 11.55 -7.20 18.22
C ARG A 318 10.83 -7.74 19.45
N LEU A 319 9.59 -8.14 19.23
CA LEU A 319 8.85 -8.92 20.20
C LEU A 319 9.35 -10.36 20.17
N SER A 320 9.15 -11.08 21.26
CA SER A 320 9.54 -12.47 21.43
C SER A 320 8.98 -13.36 20.30
N PRO A 321 9.62 -14.52 20.02
CA PRO A 321 9.21 -15.44 18.95
C PRO A 321 7.77 -15.98 19.04
N ARG A 322 7.06 -15.71 20.14
CA ARG A 322 5.62 -15.96 20.28
C ARG A 322 4.79 -15.16 19.27
N PHE A 323 5.29 -14.00 18.85
CA PHE A 323 4.69 -13.21 17.79
C PHE A 323 5.24 -13.62 16.44
N ARG A 324 4.41 -14.25 15.60
CA ARG A 324 4.82 -14.57 14.24
C ARG A 324 4.75 -13.32 13.36
N SER A 325 5.83 -13.00 12.67
CA SER A 325 5.88 -11.84 11.78
C SER A 325 5.40 -12.19 10.37
N PHE A 326 4.59 -11.30 9.80
CA PHE A 326 4.09 -11.37 8.43
C PHE A 326 4.29 -10.02 7.76
N THR A 327 4.74 -9.99 6.51
CA THR A 327 4.97 -8.75 5.77
C THR A 327 3.89 -8.56 4.73
N LEU A 328 3.25 -7.39 4.65
CA LEU A 328 2.25 -7.06 3.64
C LEU A 328 2.86 -7.03 2.23
N ALA A 329 2.13 -7.60 1.28
CA ALA A 329 2.39 -7.49 -0.16
C ALA A 329 1.84 -6.18 -0.71
N GLU A 330 2.39 -5.75 -1.85
CA GLU A 330 1.78 -4.69 -2.67
C GLU A 330 0.47 -5.21 -3.28
N PHE A 331 -0.45 -4.30 -3.63
CA PHE A 331 -1.67 -4.69 -4.35
C PHE A 331 -1.32 -5.30 -5.70
N ASN A 332 -1.89 -6.49 -5.95
CA ASN A 332 -1.90 -7.09 -7.27
C ASN A 332 -2.98 -6.42 -8.15
N GLN A 333 -3.05 -6.79 -9.43
CA GLN A 333 -4.00 -6.18 -10.38
C GLN A 333 -5.47 -6.33 -9.92
N GLU A 334 -5.86 -7.49 -9.41
CA GLU A 334 -7.22 -7.76 -8.94
C GLU A 334 -7.61 -6.89 -7.72
N GLN A 335 -6.68 -6.69 -6.78
CA GLN A 335 -6.86 -5.81 -5.64
C GLN A 335 -6.96 -4.34 -6.06
N ARG A 336 -6.15 -3.91 -7.04
CA ARG A 336 -6.24 -2.56 -7.62
C ARG A 336 -7.61 -2.33 -8.25
N ASP A 337 -8.06 -3.26 -9.08
CA ASP A 337 -9.34 -3.15 -9.79
C ASP A 337 -10.52 -3.17 -8.80
N SER A 338 -10.46 -4.04 -7.78
CA SER A 338 -11.44 -4.11 -6.70
C SER A 338 -11.52 -2.81 -5.89
N PHE A 339 -10.38 -2.21 -5.57
CA PHE A 339 -10.32 -0.93 -4.86
C PHE A 339 -10.98 0.18 -5.68
N VAL A 340 -10.64 0.29 -6.97
CA VAL A 340 -11.20 1.32 -7.86
C VAL A 340 -12.71 1.15 -8.00
N HIS A 341 -13.20 -0.08 -8.19
CA HIS A 341 -14.64 -0.35 -8.24
C HIS A 341 -15.35 0.03 -6.93
N ALA A 342 -14.80 -0.37 -5.79
CA ALA A 342 -15.37 -0.07 -4.48
C ALA A 342 -15.40 1.44 -4.21
N TRP A 343 -14.35 2.15 -4.61
CA TRP A 343 -14.21 3.60 -4.50
C TRP A 343 -15.33 4.35 -5.24
N TYR A 344 -15.51 4.12 -6.54
CA TYR A 344 -16.55 4.83 -7.31
C TYR A 344 -17.97 4.45 -6.89
N ARG A 345 -18.19 3.18 -6.52
CA ARG A 345 -19.48 2.73 -5.98
C ARG A 345 -19.84 3.49 -4.71
N GLU A 346 -18.89 3.66 -3.81
CA GLU A 346 -19.10 4.40 -2.56
C GLU A 346 -19.39 5.89 -2.83
N LEU A 347 -18.64 6.52 -3.73
CA LEU A 347 -18.90 7.90 -4.14
C LEU A 347 -20.29 8.09 -4.75
N LYS A 348 -20.73 7.13 -5.60
CA LYS A 348 -22.09 7.14 -6.16
C LYS A 348 -23.15 6.99 -5.06
N ASN A 349 -22.97 6.06 -4.13
CA ASN A 349 -23.90 5.83 -3.01
C ASN A 349 -24.07 7.08 -2.14
N LYS A 350 -23.00 7.85 -1.96
CA LYS A 350 -23.01 9.12 -1.23
C LYS A 350 -23.49 10.33 -2.05
N GLY A 351 -23.78 10.14 -3.34
CA GLY A 351 -24.26 11.21 -4.23
C GLY A 351 -23.16 12.14 -4.75
N HIS A 352 -21.88 11.76 -4.62
CA HIS A 352 -20.73 12.57 -5.06
C HIS A 352 -20.44 12.48 -6.57
N LEU A 353 -21.22 11.68 -7.31
CA LEU A 353 -21.10 11.52 -8.77
C LEU A 353 -22.44 11.84 -9.49
N PRO A 354 -23.00 13.06 -9.35
CA PRO A 354 -24.28 13.39 -9.97
C PRO A 354 -24.15 13.43 -11.50
N GLY A 355 -24.80 12.49 -12.19
CA GLY A 355 -24.88 12.46 -13.66
C GLY A 355 -23.66 11.87 -14.38
N LEU A 356 -22.69 11.31 -13.64
CA LEU A 356 -21.54 10.60 -14.22
C LEU A 356 -21.75 9.09 -14.13
N ASP A 357 -21.31 8.36 -15.15
CA ASP A 357 -21.34 6.90 -15.16
C ASP A 357 -20.15 6.33 -14.39
N GLU A 358 -20.42 5.71 -13.24
CA GLU A 358 -19.40 5.07 -12.39
C GLU A 358 -18.57 4.04 -13.14
N THR A 359 -19.17 3.34 -14.11
CA THR A 359 -18.49 2.28 -14.87
C THR A 359 -17.48 2.86 -15.83
N ILE A 360 -17.81 4.00 -16.46
CA ILE A 360 -16.91 4.73 -17.35
C ILE A 360 -15.73 5.26 -16.54
N LEU A 361 -15.98 6.00 -15.45
CA LEU A 361 -14.93 6.58 -14.60
C LEU A 361 -14.03 5.49 -13.99
N SER A 362 -14.62 4.41 -13.52
CA SER A 362 -13.87 3.28 -12.99
C SER A 362 -13.00 2.62 -14.06
N SER A 363 -13.53 2.40 -15.27
CA SER A 363 -12.76 1.81 -16.37
C SER A 363 -11.60 2.72 -16.80
N ASP A 364 -11.83 4.03 -16.75
CA ASP A 364 -10.84 5.04 -17.11
C ASP A 364 -9.68 5.05 -16.12
N LEU A 365 -9.96 5.11 -14.82
CA LEU A 365 -8.92 5.03 -13.79
C LEU A 365 -8.18 3.69 -13.85
N GLN A 366 -8.88 2.57 -14.04
CA GLN A 366 -8.25 1.25 -14.21
C GLN A 366 -7.30 1.21 -15.40
N ARG A 367 -7.68 1.80 -16.54
CA ARG A 367 -6.81 1.92 -17.72
C ARG A 367 -5.60 2.80 -17.42
N ALA A 368 -5.81 3.93 -16.74
CA ALA A 368 -4.75 4.86 -16.40
C ALA A 368 -3.70 4.27 -15.46
N ILE A 369 -4.10 3.56 -14.39
CA ILE A 369 -3.16 2.96 -13.44
C ILE A 369 -2.42 1.72 -13.98
N ARG A 370 -2.87 1.17 -15.11
CA ARG A 370 -2.18 0.08 -15.84
C ARG A 370 -1.08 0.60 -16.76
N ARG A 371 -0.96 1.91 -16.96
CA ARG A 371 0.19 2.48 -17.68
C ARG A 371 1.47 2.13 -16.93
N SER A 372 2.51 1.74 -17.67
CA SER A 372 3.77 1.19 -17.10
C SER A 372 4.45 2.11 -16.07
N ASP A 373 4.22 3.41 -16.20
CA ASP A 373 4.78 4.45 -15.35
C ASP A 373 4.04 4.65 -14.02
N LEU A 374 2.75 4.30 -13.97
CA LEU A 374 1.90 4.36 -12.78
C LEU A 374 1.72 3.00 -12.11
N GLU A 375 1.87 1.91 -12.86
CA GLU A 375 1.63 0.54 -12.38
C GLU A 375 2.45 0.22 -11.11
N ARG A 376 3.73 0.60 -11.10
CA ARG A 376 4.63 0.38 -9.96
C ARG A 376 4.19 1.10 -8.68
N VAL A 377 3.50 2.23 -8.85
CA VAL A 377 3.11 3.16 -7.79
C VAL A 377 1.71 2.80 -7.28
N ALA A 378 0.83 2.36 -8.19
CA ALA A 378 -0.53 1.93 -7.91
C ALA A 378 -0.61 0.66 -7.04
N GLY A 379 0.49 -0.08 -6.88
CA GLY A 379 0.59 -1.19 -5.92
C GLY A 379 0.60 -0.75 -4.45
N ASN A 380 0.88 0.53 -4.17
CA ASN A 380 0.82 1.10 -2.82
C ASN A 380 -0.59 1.67 -2.55
N PRO A 381 -1.34 1.14 -1.56
CA PRO A 381 -2.72 1.57 -1.29
C PRO A 381 -2.88 3.08 -1.05
N LEU A 382 -1.93 3.73 -0.36
CA LEU A 382 -1.96 5.17 -0.15
C LEU A 382 -1.87 5.92 -1.47
N LEU A 383 -0.95 5.52 -2.35
CA LEU A 383 -0.73 6.20 -3.63
C LEU A 383 -1.88 5.94 -4.60
N LEU A 384 -2.44 4.73 -4.62
CA LEU A 384 -3.64 4.43 -5.39
C LEU A 384 -4.84 5.26 -4.92
N THR A 385 -4.99 5.45 -3.60
CA THR A 385 -6.05 6.31 -3.04
C THR A 385 -5.89 7.75 -3.49
N VAL A 386 -4.66 8.28 -3.46
CA VAL A 386 -4.34 9.62 -3.92
C VAL A 386 -4.62 9.78 -5.43
N MET A 387 -4.24 8.81 -6.26
CA MET A 387 -4.56 8.81 -7.69
C MET A 387 -6.07 8.82 -7.92
N ALA A 388 -6.83 8.01 -7.21
CA ALA A 388 -8.29 7.98 -7.31
C ALA A 388 -8.91 9.34 -6.95
N MET A 389 -8.33 10.06 -5.99
CA MET A 389 -8.79 11.40 -5.63
C MET A 389 -8.47 12.46 -6.67
N VAL A 390 -7.25 12.46 -7.21
CA VAL A 390 -6.88 13.36 -8.30
C VAL A 390 -7.80 13.13 -9.49
N HIS A 391 -8.08 11.86 -9.83
CA HIS A 391 -9.02 11.52 -10.90
C HIS A 391 -10.43 12.05 -10.64
N VAL A 392 -10.96 11.90 -9.42
CA VAL A 392 -12.28 12.44 -9.06
C VAL A 392 -12.31 13.97 -9.14
N GLU A 393 -11.25 14.66 -8.71
CA GLU A 393 -11.19 16.13 -8.70
C GLU A 393 -10.98 16.72 -10.10
N LYS A 394 -10.23 16.03 -10.97
CA LYS A 394 -9.82 16.53 -12.29
C LYS A 394 -10.60 15.93 -13.46
N GLY A 395 -11.32 14.83 -13.24
CA GLY A 395 -12.06 14.08 -14.25
C GLY A 395 -11.21 13.03 -15.00
N GLU A 396 -9.90 13.26 -15.10
CA GLU A 396 -8.93 12.32 -15.69
C GLU A 396 -7.62 12.35 -14.91
N LEU A 397 -6.80 11.29 -15.03
CA LEU A 397 -5.43 11.33 -14.53
C LEU A 397 -4.51 12.01 -15.55
N PRO A 398 -3.60 12.90 -15.11
CA PRO A 398 -2.59 13.48 -15.99
C PRO A 398 -1.81 12.44 -16.83
N ASN A 399 -1.57 12.78 -18.09
CA ASN A 399 -0.72 11.98 -18.97
C ASN A 399 0.77 12.04 -18.61
N SER A 400 1.20 13.06 -17.86
CA SER A 400 2.55 13.15 -17.29
C SER A 400 2.56 12.71 -15.83
N ARG A 401 3.58 11.93 -15.46
CA ARG A 401 3.79 11.50 -14.09
C ARG A 401 4.14 12.70 -13.21
N ALA A 402 5.02 13.59 -13.69
CA ALA A 402 5.40 14.79 -12.95
C ALA A 402 4.17 15.62 -12.58
N LEU A 403 3.25 15.84 -13.52
CA LEU A 403 2.02 16.59 -13.24
C LEU A 403 1.14 15.87 -12.19
N LEU A 404 1.03 14.54 -12.27
CA LEU A 404 0.33 13.76 -11.24
C LEU A 404 0.97 13.91 -9.85
N TYR A 405 2.29 13.87 -9.74
CA TYR A 405 2.99 14.09 -8.47
C TYR A 405 2.82 15.53 -7.97
N ASP A 406 2.85 16.51 -8.86
CA ASP A 406 2.62 17.92 -8.54
C ASP A 406 1.24 18.12 -7.92
N GLU A 407 0.19 17.66 -8.63
CA GLU A 407 -1.19 17.75 -8.17
C GLU A 407 -1.43 16.97 -6.88
N THR A 408 -0.75 15.83 -6.72
CA THR A 408 -0.77 15.06 -5.49
C THR A 408 -0.17 15.83 -4.32
N ILE A 409 0.98 16.47 -4.50
CA ILE A 409 1.66 17.23 -3.45
C ILE A 409 0.82 18.44 -3.05
N ASP A 410 0.26 19.15 -4.03
CA ASP A 410 -0.64 20.28 -3.81
C ASP A 410 -1.91 19.84 -3.06
N LEU A 411 -2.48 18.70 -3.42
CA LEU A 411 -3.65 18.12 -2.73
C LEU A 411 -3.31 17.75 -1.28
N LEU A 412 -2.16 17.13 -1.03
CA LEU A 412 -1.71 16.77 0.31
C LEU A 412 -1.45 18.01 1.18
N LEU A 413 -0.83 19.06 0.64
CA LEU A 413 -0.59 20.32 1.35
C LEU A 413 -1.88 21.08 1.64
N SER A 414 -2.75 21.24 0.65
CA SER A 414 -4.02 21.95 0.79
C SER A 414 -4.93 21.32 1.85
N ARG A 415 -4.88 19.98 1.99
CA ARG A 415 -5.71 19.25 2.96
C ARG A 415 -5.11 19.18 4.36
N TRP A 416 -3.85 19.60 4.57
CA TRP A 416 -3.34 19.84 5.92
C TRP A 416 -4.17 20.91 6.65
N GLU A 417 -4.95 21.74 5.98
CA GLU A 417 -5.69 22.84 6.61
C GLU A 417 -7.07 22.49 7.19
N THR A 418 -7.71 21.42 6.72
CA THR A 418 -9.15 21.18 6.96
C THR A 418 -9.45 20.36 8.21
N THR A 419 -8.45 19.86 8.92
CA THR A 419 -8.65 19.03 10.13
C THR A 419 -8.82 19.93 11.36
N LYS A 420 -10.05 20.01 11.89
CA LYS A 420 -10.46 20.90 12.99
C LYS A 420 -9.95 20.48 14.39
N ASP A 421 -9.36 19.30 14.54
CA ASP A 421 -9.19 18.66 15.86
C ASP A 421 -7.84 18.89 16.58
N ALA A 422 -6.91 19.67 16.02
CA ALA A 422 -5.67 20.02 16.73
C ALA A 422 -5.80 21.38 17.44
N ALA A 423 -6.36 21.38 18.65
CA ALA A 423 -6.42 22.57 19.52
C ALA A 423 -5.03 23.13 19.92
N THR A 424 -3.94 22.41 19.63
CA THR A 424 -2.57 22.68 20.11
C THR A 424 -1.61 23.20 19.05
N VAL A 425 -1.89 23.07 17.74
CA VAL A 425 -0.94 23.42 16.67
C VAL A 425 -1.58 24.34 15.64
N ALA A 426 -0.93 25.49 15.37
CA ALA A 426 -1.42 26.46 14.38
C ALA A 426 -1.56 25.79 13.00
N PRO A 427 -2.65 26.04 12.25
CA PRO A 427 -2.80 25.55 10.89
C PRO A 427 -1.58 25.90 10.01
N LEU A 428 -1.14 24.97 9.16
CA LEU A 428 0.02 25.13 8.28
C LEU A 428 0.06 26.51 7.60
N ARG A 429 -1.05 26.91 6.96
CA ARG A 429 -1.16 28.21 6.30
C ARG A 429 -0.93 29.39 7.23
N GLN A 430 -1.41 29.33 8.47
CA GLN A 430 -1.18 30.41 9.44
C GLN A 430 0.30 30.50 9.81
N LEU A 431 0.95 29.36 10.03
CA LEU A 431 2.37 29.32 10.33
C LEU A 431 3.20 29.84 9.14
N LEU A 432 2.91 29.41 7.91
CA LEU A 432 3.56 29.92 6.70
C LEU A 432 3.31 31.43 6.50
N LYS A 433 2.07 31.90 6.69
CA LYS A 433 1.73 33.33 6.63
C LYS A 433 2.50 34.16 7.67
N SER A 434 2.73 33.64 8.87
CA SER A 434 3.56 34.34 9.87
C SER A 434 5.01 34.57 9.40
N ALA A 435 5.48 33.77 8.43
CA ALA A 435 6.76 33.92 7.77
C ALA A 435 6.72 34.66 6.43
N ASN A 436 5.55 35.16 6.02
CA ASN A 436 5.30 35.69 4.68
C ASN A 436 5.67 34.66 3.58
N ARG A 437 5.29 33.40 3.80
CA ARG A 437 5.53 32.26 2.92
C ARG A 437 4.23 31.59 2.48
N THR A 438 4.34 30.82 1.41
CA THR A 438 3.27 30.03 0.80
C THR A 438 3.58 28.53 0.86
N GLU A 439 2.59 27.69 0.49
CA GLU A 439 2.81 26.25 0.29
C GLU A 439 3.85 25.98 -0.81
N ALA A 440 3.88 26.79 -1.87
CA ALA A 440 4.88 26.68 -2.93
C ALA A 440 6.32 26.93 -2.41
N ASP A 441 6.50 27.87 -1.48
CA ASP A 441 7.80 28.07 -0.81
C ASP A 441 8.22 26.83 0.00
N LEU A 442 7.27 26.18 0.67
CA LEU A 442 7.51 24.94 1.41
C LEU A 442 7.87 23.80 0.45
N THR A 443 7.12 23.60 -0.63
CA THR A 443 7.42 22.61 -1.67
C THR A 443 8.82 22.83 -2.24
N THR A 444 9.19 24.08 -2.55
CA THR A 444 10.53 24.43 -3.04
C THR A 444 11.61 24.05 -2.03
N ARG A 445 11.36 24.27 -0.73
CA ARG A 445 12.30 23.87 0.33
C ARG A 445 12.41 22.35 0.45
N LEU A 446 11.29 21.64 0.40
CA LEU A 446 11.25 20.18 0.43
C LEU A 446 11.91 19.57 -0.81
N ALA A 447 11.81 20.21 -1.97
CA ALA A 447 12.54 19.85 -3.18
C ALA A 447 14.06 19.92 -2.99
N ALA A 448 14.56 20.99 -2.36
CA ALA A 448 15.98 21.11 -2.02
C ALA A 448 16.44 20.04 -1.02
N VAL A 449 15.62 19.73 -0.01
CA VAL A 449 15.86 18.62 0.93
C VAL A 449 15.93 17.31 0.17
N ALA A 450 14.94 17.01 -0.68
CA ALA A 450 14.85 15.80 -1.49
C ALA A 450 16.10 15.62 -2.36
N PHE A 451 16.51 16.66 -3.09
CA PHE A 451 17.71 16.63 -3.92
C PHE A 451 18.98 16.35 -3.09
N THR A 452 19.13 17.01 -1.95
CA THR A 452 20.31 16.84 -1.09
C THR A 452 20.39 15.41 -0.56
N VAL A 453 19.30 14.88 0.01
CA VAL A 453 19.33 13.52 0.57
C VAL A 453 19.35 12.44 -0.51
N HIS A 454 18.79 12.73 -1.69
CA HIS A 454 18.88 11.84 -2.85
C HIS A 454 20.34 11.72 -3.29
N THR A 455 21.03 12.83 -3.52
CA THR A 455 22.42 12.86 -4.00
C THR A 455 23.45 12.36 -2.98
N GLN A 456 23.16 12.49 -1.68
CA GLN A 456 24.04 12.01 -0.61
C GLN A 456 23.94 10.50 -0.31
N ALA A 457 22.86 9.83 -0.74
CA ALA A 457 22.62 8.43 -0.41
C ALA A 457 23.63 7.43 -1.04
N GLY A 458 24.52 7.89 -1.93
CA GLY A 458 25.50 7.06 -2.64
C GLY A 458 24.88 6.21 -3.75
N SER A 459 25.71 5.77 -4.71
CA SER A 459 25.27 4.98 -5.88
C SER A 459 24.64 3.63 -5.51
N GLU A 460 25.08 2.99 -4.43
CA GLU A 460 24.50 1.71 -3.97
C GLU A 460 23.05 1.86 -3.49
N ALA A 461 22.70 2.96 -2.83
CA ALA A 461 21.30 3.25 -2.48
C ALA A 461 20.52 3.76 -3.70
N ALA A 462 21.17 4.43 -4.66
CA ALA A 462 20.54 4.86 -5.91
C ALA A 462 20.07 3.66 -6.77
N ASN A 463 20.73 2.49 -6.65
CA ASN A 463 20.34 1.27 -7.37
C ASN A 463 19.23 0.44 -6.67
N ASP A 464 18.90 0.72 -5.41
CA ASP A 464 17.78 0.08 -4.71
C ASP A 464 16.51 0.95 -4.86
N GLU A 465 15.74 0.70 -5.93
CA GLU A 465 14.48 1.40 -6.26
C GLU A 465 13.45 1.45 -5.10
N LYS A 466 13.63 0.68 -4.02
CA LYS A 466 12.71 0.70 -2.86
C LYS A 466 13.26 1.46 -1.65
N LYS A 467 14.55 1.84 -1.65
CA LYS A 467 15.17 2.52 -0.51
C LYS A 467 15.01 4.03 -0.61
N VAL A 468 14.22 4.60 0.30
CA VAL A 468 14.12 6.06 0.50
C VAL A 468 15.28 6.53 1.39
N ALA A 469 15.83 7.71 1.11
CA ALA A 469 16.89 8.29 1.94
C ALA A 469 16.34 8.78 3.28
N ASP A 470 17.10 8.55 4.34
CA ASP A 470 16.78 9.08 5.67
C ASP A 470 17.20 10.55 5.77
N ILE A 471 16.37 11.34 6.45
CA ILE A 471 16.50 12.78 6.61
C ILE A 471 16.54 13.03 8.11
N SER A 472 17.70 13.41 8.66
CA SER A 472 17.77 13.66 10.09
C SER A 472 16.89 14.84 10.49
N GLU A 473 16.25 14.75 11.66
CA GLU A 473 15.37 15.78 12.19
C GLU A 473 16.10 17.13 12.32
N THR A 474 17.35 17.09 12.77
CA THR A 474 18.19 18.29 12.89
C THR A 474 18.42 18.95 11.54
N TYR A 475 18.72 18.17 10.49
CA TYR A 475 18.90 18.69 9.14
C TYR A 475 17.58 19.25 8.58
N LEU A 476 16.49 18.50 8.72
CA LEU A 476 15.16 18.92 8.26
C LEU A 476 14.72 20.21 8.95
N CYS A 477 14.83 20.30 10.28
CA CYS A 477 14.52 21.50 11.06
C CYS A 477 15.38 22.69 10.62
N SER A 478 16.68 22.48 10.39
CA SER A 478 17.57 23.51 9.84
C SER A 478 17.11 24.00 8.46
N GLU A 479 16.72 23.11 7.55
CA GLU A 479 16.24 23.53 6.23
C GLU A 479 14.89 24.26 6.29
N LEU A 480 13.95 23.76 7.09
CA LEU A 480 12.65 24.41 7.31
C LEU A 480 12.82 25.80 7.94
N SER A 481 13.75 25.97 8.87
CA SER A 481 14.02 27.27 9.52
C SER A 481 14.41 28.38 8.52
N ARG A 482 14.99 28.02 7.36
CA ARG A 482 15.38 28.97 6.31
C ARG A 482 14.19 29.69 5.68
N LEU A 483 12.98 29.12 5.79
CA LEU A 483 11.75 29.79 5.36
C LEU A 483 11.44 31.03 6.23
N HIS A 484 11.93 31.04 7.48
CA HIS A 484 11.76 32.13 8.44
C HIS A 484 13.10 32.63 9.00
N LYS A 485 13.98 33.15 8.13
CA LYS A 485 15.25 33.81 8.53
C LYS A 485 16.18 32.93 9.41
N LYS A 486 16.14 31.60 9.23
CA LYS A 486 16.89 30.62 10.04
C LYS A 486 16.48 30.56 11.52
N ASP A 487 15.23 30.93 11.83
CA ASP A 487 14.66 30.74 13.15
C ASP A 487 14.38 29.25 13.42
N LEU A 488 15.24 28.63 14.23
CA LEU A 488 15.12 27.20 14.61
C LEU A 488 13.85 26.92 15.44
N GLY A 489 13.38 27.88 16.24
CA GLY A 489 12.14 27.71 17.00
C GLY A 489 10.92 27.67 16.10
N TRP A 490 10.89 28.52 15.08
CA TRP A 490 9.87 28.46 14.02
C TRP A 490 10.00 27.17 13.18
N GLY A 491 11.23 26.80 12.83
CA GLY A 491 11.52 25.54 12.10
C GLY A 491 11.00 24.31 12.85
N GLN A 492 11.21 24.25 14.17
CA GLN A 492 10.69 23.17 15.01
C GLN A 492 9.16 23.16 15.02
N LYS A 493 8.50 24.32 15.14
CA LYS A 493 7.03 24.39 15.07
C LYS A 493 6.49 23.85 13.75
N LEU A 494 7.13 24.18 12.62
CA LEU A 494 6.73 23.68 11.31
C LEU A 494 6.99 22.18 11.19
N LEU A 495 8.09 21.69 11.75
CA LEU A 495 8.40 20.27 11.80
C LEU A 495 7.37 19.49 12.64
N GLU A 496 6.90 20.03 13.77
CA GLU A 496 5.83 19.40 14.56
C GLU A 496 4.51 19.35 13.77
N VAL A 497 4.16 20.41 13.01
CA VAL A 497 3.01 20.36 12.08
C VAL A 497 3.15 19.22 11.07
N ILE A 498 4.35 19.03 10.50
CA ILE A 498 4.64 17.97 9.54
C ILE A 498 4.56 16.58 10.22
N LYS A 499 5.09 16.43 11.44
CA LYS A 499 5.04 15.19 12.23
C LYS A 499 3.60 14.76 12.52
N GLU A 500 2.74 15.71 12.86
CA GLU A 500 1.34 15.44 13.19
C GLU A 500 0.48 15.17 11.95
N ARG A 501 0.93 15.60 10.76
CA ARG A 501 0.17 15.53 9.51
C ARG A 501 0.88 14.63 8.51
N ALA A 502 0.58 13.34 8.60
CA ALA A 502 1.11 12.34 7.68
C ALA A 502 0.68 12.63 6.23
N GLY A 503 1.63 12.88 5.33
CA GLY A 503 1.32 13.05 3.90
C GLY A 503 2.54 13.12 3.01
N LEU A 504 3.47 14.06 3.28
CA LEU A 504 4.64 14.32 2.45
C LEU A 504 5.98 13.92 3.07
N LEU A 505 6.02 13.82 4.39
CA LEU A 505 7.15 13.28 5.13
C LEU A 505 6.62 12.35 6.21
N ILE A 506 7.36 11.28 6.45
CA ILE A 506 7.07 10.28 7.45
C ILE A 506 8.29 10.14 8.35
N GLU A 507 8.08 10.15 9.65
CA GLU A 507 9.13 9.75 10.59
C GLU A 507 9.30 8.23 10.49
N ARG A 508 10.49 7.74 10.12
CA ARG A 508 10.81 6.32 9.96
C ARG A 508 11.36 5.71 11.24
N SER A 509 12.16 6.50 11.93
CA SER A 509 12.74 6.17 13.21
C SER A 509 12.94 7.49 13.97
N PRO A 510 13.35 7.43 15.23
CA PRO A 510 13.38 8.59 16.11
C PRO A 510 14.30 9.66 15.56
N GLY A 511 13.76 10.83 15.24
CA GLY A 511 14.54 11.91 14.65
C GLY A 511 15.07 11.61 13.25
N GLN A 512 14.45 10.68 12.52
CA GLN A 512 14.76 10.34 11.13
C GLN A 512 13.48 10.33 10.29
N PHE A 513 13.43 11.20 9.30
CA PHE A 513 12.34 11.38 8.36
C PHE A 513 12.66 10.76 7.01
N ALA A 514 11.64 10.54 6.19
CA ALA A 514 11.79 10.23 4.79
C ALA A 514 10.53 10.63 4.03
N PHE A 515 10.62 10.65 2.71
CA PHE A 515 9.42 10.73 1.87
C PHE A 515 8.59 9.44 1.94
N PRO A 516 7.26 9.50 1.74
CA PRO A 516 6.38 8.33 1.79
C PRO A 516 6.79 7.23 0.82
N HIS A 517 7.35 7.62 -0.32
CA HIS A 517 7.80 6.72 -1.37
C HIS A 517 9.00 7.33 -2.10
N ARG A 518 9.87 6.48 -2.66
CA ARG A 518 11.09 6.93 -3.36
C ARG A 518 10.77 7.83 -4.55
N THR A 519 9.69 7.56 -5.27
CA THR A 519 9.30 8.37 -6.43
C THR A 519 8.91 9.82 -6.05
N PHE A 520 8.41 10.07 -4.84
CA PHE A 520 8.21 11.45 -4.35
C PHE A 520 9.55 12.16 -4.13
N GLN A 521 10.52 11.44 -3.56
CA GLN A 521 11.86 11.96 -3.37
C GLN A 521 12.52 12.27 -4.72
N GLU A 522 12.43 11.36 -5.69
CA GLU A 522 12.98 11.55 -7.05
C GLU A 522 12.28 12.70 -7.79
N TYR A 523 10.95 12.78 -7.70
CA TYR A 523 10.19 13.88 -8.28
C TYR A 523 10.62 15.22 -7.69
N LEU A 524 10.59 15.37 -6.37
CA LEU A 524 10.97 16.62 -5.68
C LEU A 524 12.45 16.96 -5.91
N ALA A 525 13.34 15.97 -5.99
CA ALA A 525 14.72 16.20 -6.38
C ALA A 525 14.82 16.72 -7.83
N GLY A 526 14.01 16.18 -8.75
CA GLY A 526 13.90 16.65 -10.13
C GLY A 526 13.35 18.07 -10.23
N VAL A 527 12.34 18.41 -9.43
CA VAL A 527 11.83 19.79 -9.31
C VAL A 527 12.96 20.75 -8.94
N TYR A 528 13.74 20.42 -7.91
CA TYR A 528 14.88 21.26 -7.52
C TYR A 528 15.92 21.39 -8.64
N LEU A 529 16.29 20.27 -9.28
CA LEU A 529 17.24 20.27 -10.39
C LEU A 529 16.77 21.16 -11.55
N GLY A 530 15.48 21.11 -11.91
CA GLY A 530 14.89 21.94 -12.97
C GLY A 530 14.88 23.44 -12.67
N THR A 531 14.99 23.83 -11.40
CA THR A 531 15.07 25.26 -11.02
C THR A 531 16.48 25.85 -11.13
N GLN A 532 17.51 25.03 -11.37
CA GLN A 532 18.88 25.52 -11.48
C GLN A 532 19.10 26.29 -12.79
N LEU A 533 19.88 27.37 -12.73
CA LEU A 533 20.16 28.21 -13.91
C LEU A 533 20.94 27.44 -14.99
N ASP A 534 21.84 26.55 -14.54
CA ASP A 534 22.67 25.65 -15.35
C ASP A 534 22.09 24.22 -15.36
N PHE A 535 20.75 24.09 -15.32
CA PHE A 535 20.03 22.81 -15.29
C PHE A 535 20.61 21.76 -16.26
N ALA A 536 20.83 22.13 -17.52
CA ALA A 536 21.29 21.18 -18.53
C ALA A 536 22.72 20.66 -18.25
N ASP A 537 23.61 21.51 -17.73
CA ASP A 537 24.97 21.13 -17.31
C ASP A 537 24.92 20.22 -16.08
N GLN A 538 24.14 20.61 -15.07
CA GLN A 538 24.01 19.80 -13.86
C GLN A 538 23.39 18.43 -14.15
N ALA A 539 22.32 18.37 -14.96
CA ALA A 539 21.66 17.14 -15.33
C ALA A 539 22.60 16.20 -16.11
N GLN A 540 23.38 16.72 -17.05
CA GLN A 540 24.41 15.96 -17.75
C GLN A 540 25.46 15.41 -16.76
N SER A 541 25.99 16.24 -15.86
CA SER A 541 26.96 15.82 -14.85
C SER A 541 26.41 14.72 -13.92
N TRP A 542 25.12 14.76 -13.57
CA TRP A 542 24.49 13.68 -12.81
C TRP A 542 24.32 12.40 -13.62
N ALA A 543 23.98 12.52 -14.91
CA ALA A 543 23.88 11.37 -15.81
C ALA A 543 25.23 10.67 -16.03
N GLU A 544 26.37 11.37 -15.93
CA GLU A 544 27.72 10.78 -16.00
C GLU A 544 28.06 9.91 -14.80
N LYS A 545 27.59 10.31 -13.61
CA LYS A 545 28.00 9.68 -12.36
C LYS A 545 27.42 8.28 -12.20
N ASP A 546 26.11 8.12 -12.45
CA ASP A 546 25.43 6.83 -12.29
C ASP A 546 24.10 6.78 -13.06
N VAL A 547 23.70 5.55 -13.39
CA VAL A 547 22.40 5.16 -13.94
C VAL A 547 21.26 5.50 -12.98
N GLY A 548 21.49 5.43 -11.67
CA GLY A 548 20.47 5.64 -10.64
C GLY A 548 19.85 7.06 -10.60
N TRP A 549 20.41 8.04 -11.29
CA TRP A 549 19.93 9.44 -11.28
C TRP A 549 18.96 9.79 -12.42
N TRP A 550 18.75 8.88 -13.37
CA TRP A 550 17.97 9.18 -14.57
C TRP A 550 16.51 9.48 -14.28
N SER A 551 15.89 8.78 -13.30
CA SER A 551 14.50 9.07 -12.89
C SER A 551 14.34 10.51 -12.43
N MET A 552 15.27 11.03 -11.63
CA MET A 552 15.28 12.44 -11.18
C MET A 552 15.40 13.40 -12.37
N ILE A 553 16.27 13.10 -13.34
CA ILE A 553 16.46 13.94 -14.54
C ILE A 553 15.20 13.94 -15.41
N LEU A 554 14.58 12.78 -15.63
CA LEU A 554 13.34 12.66 -16.40
C LEU A 554 12.18 13.36 -15.69
N PHE A 555 12.07 13.27 -14.36
CA PHE A 555 11.10 14.07 -13.60
C PHE A 555 11.36 15.57 -13.73
N ALA A 556 12.62 16.02 -13.76
CA ALA A 556 12.94 17.42 -14.00
C ALA A 556 12.47 17.88 -15.39
N VAL A 557 12.70 17.08 -16.43
CA VAL A 557 12.22 17.33 -17.80
C VAL A 557 10.69 17.43 -17.83
N GLU A 558 10.00 16.42 -17.30
CA GLU A 558 8.53 16.42 -17.28
C GLU A 558 7.98 17.61 -16.48
N HIS A 559 8.56 17.95 -15.33
CA HIS A 559 8.12 19.10 -14.52
C HIS A 559 8.31 20.42 -15.27
N LEU A 560 9.46 20.61 -15.94
CA LEU A 560 9.72 21.79 -16.76
C LEU A 560 8.68 21.91 -17.89
N VAL A 561 8.36 20.81 -18.56
CA VAL A 561 7.45 20.79 -19.71
C VAL A 561 5.98 20.98 -19.29
N TYR A 562 5.50 20.16 -18.34
CA TYR A 562 4.07 20.07 -18.03
C TYR A 562 3.62 21.01 -16.92
N VAL A 563 4.50 21.33 -15.96
CA VAL A 563 4.16 22.22 -14.83
C VAL A 563 4.64 23.65 -15.10
N GLN A 564 5.93 23.83 -15.37
CA GLN A 564 6.50 25.18 -15.56
C GLN A 564 6.31 25.77 -16.97
N LYS A 565 5.85 24.96 -17.94
CA LYS A 565 5.66 25.36 -19.34
C LYS A 565 6.95 25.91 -20.01
N ARG A 566 8.09 25.28 -19.70
CA ARG A 566 9.45 25.62 -20.18
C ARG A 566 10.05 24.50 -21.05
N PRO A 567 9.49 24.19 -22.23
CA PRO A 567 9.98 23.10 -23.08
C PRO A 567 11.37 23.35 -23.69
N LEU A 568 11.78 24.62 -23.84
CA LEU A 568 13.11 24.96 -24.37
C LEU A 568 14.25 24.47 -23.46
N ASP A 569 14.05 24.46 -22.14
CA ASP A 569 15.06 23.96 -21.20
C ASP A 569 15.24 22.44 -21.32
N ALA A 570 14.16 21.71 -21.60
CA ALA A 570 14.23 20.30 -21.93
C ALA A 570 14.97 20.05 -23.25
N LEU A 571 14.67 20.83 -24.31
CA LEU A 571 15.40 20.75 -25.59
C LEU A 571 16.90 21.05 -25.43
N ASN A 572 17.26 22.03 -24.60
CA ASN A 572 18.65 22.34 -24.28
C ASN A 572 19.38 21.14 -23.67
N LEU A 573 18.75 20.46 -22.69
CA LEU A 573 19.30 19.23 -22.11
C LEU A 573 19.43 18.10 -23.15
N ILE A 574 18.38 17.85 -23.95
CA ILE A 574 18.39 16.81 -24.99
C ILE A 574 19.52 17.06 -25.99
N SER A 575 19.75 18.32 -26.39
CA SER A 575 20.86 18.70 -27.28
C SER A 575 22.23 18.42 -26.66
N LYS A 576 22.39 18.65 -25.35
CA LYS A 576 23.63 18.32 -24.62
C LYS A 576 23.87 16.82 -24.49
N LEU A 577 22.83 16.05 -24.17
CA LEU A 577 22.92 14.59 -24.05
C LEU A 577 23.15 13.90 -25.41
N CYS A 578 22.66 14.50 -26.49
CA CYS A 578 22.84 13.97 -27.84
C CYS A 578 23.55 15.01 -28.73
N PRO A 579 24.86 15.23 -28.57
CA PRO A 579 25.61 16.22 -29.36
C PRO A 579 25.73 15.81 -30.85
N GLN A 580 26.25 16.72 -31.68
CA GLN A 580 26.50 16.43 -33.11
C GLN A 580 27.58 15.35 -33.31
N ALA A 581 28.59 15.32 -32.44
CA ALA A 581 29.64 14.31 -32.46
C ALA A 581 29.04 12.90 -32.32
N ASN A 582 29.71 11.91 -32.93
CA ASN A 582 29.32 10.52 -32.78
C ASN A 582 29.61 10.03 -31.34
N PRO A 583 28.77 9.17 -30.75
CA PRO A 583 29.09 8.50 -29.49
C PRO A 583 30.35 7.64 -29.64
N GLU A 584 31.32 7.78 -28.74
CA GLU A 584 32.58 7.05 -28.75
C GLU A 584 32.73 6.08 -27.57
N SER A 585 31.96 6.30 -26.50
CA SER A 585 32.00 5.53 -25.26
C SER A 585 30.63 4.96 -24.86
N LEU A 586 30.63 4.01 -23.92
CA LEU A 586 29.38 3.50 -23.32
C LEU A 586 28.59 4.61 -22.60
N THR A 587 29.26 5.62 -22.06
CA THR A 587 28.61 6.78 -21.41
C THR A 587 27.88 7.62 -22.45
N ASP A 588 28.50 7.87 -23.61
CA ASP A 588 27.86 8.61 -24.70
C ASP A 588 26.61 7.87 -25.21
N TRP A 589 26.68 6.54 -25.33
CA TRP A 589 25.52 5.73 -25.70
C TRP A 589 24.41 5.77 -24.64
N ARG A 590 24.75 5.85 -23.35
CA ARG A 590 23.76 6.06 -22.28
C ARG A 590 23.12 7.43 -22.38
N PHE A 591 23.88 8.47 -22.72
CA PHE A 591 23.32 9.79 -22.95
C PHE A 591 22.37 9.83 -24.15
N VAL A 592 22.71 9.15 -25.25
CA VAL A 592 21.80 9.00 -26.40
C VAL A 592 20.49 8.35 -25.97
N TRP A 593 20.55 7.28 -25.18
CA TRP A 593 19.35 6.64 -24.67
C TRP A 593 18.54 7.58 -23.75
N LEU A 594 19.20 8.26 -22.80
CA LEU A 594 18.54 9.23 -21.92
C LEU A 594 17.95 10.43 -22.68
N ALA A 595 18.60 10.89 -23.75
CA ALA A 595 18.07 11.91 -24.65
C ALA A 595 16.80 11.44 -25.35
N GLY A 596 16.75 10.16 -25.73
CA GLY A 596 15.53 9.51 -26.25
C GLY A 596 14.39 9.52 -25.25
N GLU A 597 14.63 9.07 -24.01
CA GLU A 597 13.63 9.09 -22.93
C GLU A 597 13.18 10.53 -22.61
N ALA A 598 14.11 11.48 -22.51
CA ALA A 598 13.81 12.89 -22.27
C ALA A 598 12.99 13.52 -23.43
N LEU A 599 13.26 13.14 -24.68
CA LEU A 599 12.49 13.59 -25.84
C LEU A 599 11.09 12.98 -25.86
N VAL A 600 10.93 11.73 -25.40
CA VAL A 600 9.62 11.11 -25.18
C VAL A 600 8.85 11.89 -24.10
N SER A 601 9.48 12.20 -22.96
CA SER A 601 8.89 13.03 -21.91
C SER A 601 8.54 14.44 -22.39
N LEU A 602 9.33 15.04 -23.29
CA LEU A 602 9.00 16.32 -23.91
C LEU A 602 7.81 16.21 -24.88
N GLY A 603 7.68 15.07 -25.56
CA GLY A 603 6.74 14.83 -26.64
C GLY A 603 7.29 15.33 -27.98
N ARG A 604 7.25 14.45 -29.00
CA ARG A 604 7.77 14.72 -30.34
C ARG A 604 7.13 15.96 -30.99
N GLU A 605 5.81 16.06 -30.97
CA GLU A 605 5.09 17.18 -31.59
C GLU A 605 5.56 18.52 -31.04
N ARG A 606 5.67 18.64 -29.71
CA ARG A 606 6.16 19.84 -29.03
C ARG A 606 7.63 20.15 -29.34
N ALA A 607 8.46 19.11 -29.49
CA ALA A 607 9.84 19.30 -29.92
C ALA A 607 9.89 19.86 -31.35
N GLU A 608 9.06 19.33 -32.25
CA GLU A 608 9.02 19.67 -33.68
C GLU A 608 8.32 21.01 -33.98
N ASP A 609 7.80 21.73 -32.98
CA ASP A 609 7.29 23.11 -33.11
C ASP A 609 8.37 24.13 -33.54
N SER A 610 9.66 23.74 -33.52
CA SER A 610 10.78 24.58 -33.95
C SER A 610 11.72 23.82 -34.90
N GLU A 611 12.35 24.52 -35.84
CA GLU A 611 13.32 23.93 -36.77
C GLU A 611 14.47 23.21 -36.03
N TRP A 612 14.96 23.82 -34.95
CA TRP A 612 16.00 23.24 -34.11
C TRP A 612 15.55 21.92 -33.46
N GLY A 613 14.31 21.86 -32.97
CA GLY A 613 13.77 20.65 -32.38
C GLY A 613 13.45 19.55 -33.41
N VAL A 614 13.09 19.90 -34.65
CA VAL A 614 13.00 18.95 -35.78
C VAL A 614 14.36 18.32 -36.07
N GLU A 615 15.41 19.13 -36.19
CA GLU A 615 16.78 18.65 -36.42
C GLU A 615 17.23 17.74 -35.27
N LEU A 616 17.03 18.17 -34.03
CA LEU A 616 17.41 17.42 -32.84
C LEU A 616 16.65 16.10 -32.72
N THR A 617 15.35 16.09 -33.01
CA THR A 617 14.53 14.86 -33.02
C THR A 617 15.04 13.87 -34.06
N GLY A 618 15.36 14.33 -35.27
CA GLY A 618 16.00 13.51 -36.30
C GLY A 618 17.32 12.91 -35.84
N ARG A 619 18.18 13.72 -35.21
CA ARG A 619 19.47 13.28 -34.67
C ARG A 619 19.30 12.23 -33.58
N VAL A 620 18.42 12.44 -32.61
CA VAL A 620 18.16 11.47 -31.52
C VAL A 620 17.65 10.14 -32.10
N ARG A 621 16.69 10.17 -33.04
CA ARG A 621 16.15 8.96 -33.68
C ARG A 621 17.23 8.17 -34.42
N GLN A 622 18.07 8.85 -35.20
CA GLN A 622 19.20 8.20 -35.91
C GLN A 622 20.20 7.57 -34.94
N ARG A 623 20.48 8.24 -33.80
CA ARG A 623 21.40 7.75 -32.78
C ARG A 623 20.83 6.55 -32.02
N LEU A 624 19.54 6.55 -31.70
CA LEU A 624 18.86 5.41 -31.08
C LEU A 624 18.85 4.19 -32.02
N ASP A 625 18.62 4.38 -33.32
CA ASP A 625 18.73 3.30 -34.30
C ASP A 625 20.16 2.73 -34.34
N ALA A 626 21.17 3.60 -34.44
CA ALA A 626 22.57 3.18 -34.40
C ALA A 626 22.92 2.41 -33.11
N LEU A 627 22.39 2.83 -31.96
CA LEU A 627 22.54 2.13 -30.67
C LEU A 627 22.00 0.69 -30.76
N LEU A 628 20.81 0.50 -31.32
CA LEU A 628 20.21 -0.81 -31.51
C LEU A 628 20.98 -1.67 -32.52
N ALA A 629 21.35 -1.10 -33.66
CA ALA A 629 22.05 -1.80 -34.75
C ALA A 629 23.44 -2.29 -34.32
N THR A 630 24.15 -1.49 -33.52
CA THR A 630 25.49 -1.84 -33.02
C THR A 630 25.46 -2.66 -31.73
N GLY A 631 24.27 -2.86 -31.13
CA GLY A 631 24.10 -3.68 -29.93
C GLY A 631 24.71 -3.06 -28.67
N GLN A 632 24.89 -1.75 -28.63
CA GLN A 632 25.50 -1.04 -27.50
C GLN A 632 24.60 -1.12 -26.26
N LEU A 633 25.19 -0.97 -25.07
CA LEU A 633 24.50 -1.08 -23.77
C LEU A 633 23.95 -2.48 -23.44
N ARG A 634 23.30 -2.63 -22.28
CA ARG A 634 22.71 -3.90 -21.84
C ARG A 634 21.36 -4.14 -22.53
N PRO A 635 20.88 -5.41 -22.61
CA PRO A 635 19.59 -5.73 -23.23
C PRO A 635 18.40 -4.88 -22.75
N ILE A 636 18.34 -4.57 -21.45
CA ILE A 636 17.25 -3.77 -20.86
C ILE A 636 17.29 -2.32 -21.37
N GLU A 637 18.48 -1.72 -21.47
CA GLU A 637 18.69 -0.36 -21.98
C GLU A 637 18.37 -0.29 -23.49
N ARG A 638 18.75 -1.32 -24.26
CA ARG A 638 18.37 -1.42 -25.67
C ARG A 638 16.86 -1.56 -25.87
N ALA A 639 16.20 -2.38 -25.04
CA ALA A 639 14.74 -2.50 -25.10
C ALA A 639 14.05 -1.16 -24.80
N ALA A 640 14.60 -0.37 -23.86
CA ALA A 640 14.12 0.97 -23.59
C ALA A 640 14.33 1.92 -24.78
N ALA A 641 15.51 1.93 -25.41
CA ALA A 641 15.77 2.68 -26.64
C ALA A 641 14.79 2.31 -27.77
N GLY A 642 14.45 1.03 -27.93
CA GLY A 642 13.43 0.57 -28.88
C GLY A 642 12.03 1.11 -28.57
N ARG A 643 11.63 1.14 -27.29
CA ARG A 643 10.35 1.74 -26.86
C ARG A 643 10.32 3.25 -27.05
N ALA A 644 11.45 3.93 -26.87
CA ALA A 644 11.56 5.35 -27.18
C ALA A 644 11.36 5.60 -28.67
N LEU A 645 11.99 4.81 -29.54
CA LEU A 645 11.75 4.87 -30.99
C LEU A 645 10.29 4.59 -31.37
N ALA A 646 9.60 3.70 -30.65
CA ALA A 646 8.18 3.43 -30.88
C ALA A 646 7.32 4.70 -30.77
N GLN A 647 7.65 5.57 -29.82
CA GLN A 647 6.92 6.81 -29.53
C GLN A 647 7.41 7.99 -30.38
N LEU A 648 8.71 8.02 -30.69
CA LEU A 648 9.32 9.08 -31.51
C LEU A 648 9.18 8.84 -33.02
N GLY A 649 8.72 7.65 -33.42
CA GLY A 649 8.68 7.19 -34.81
C GLY A 649 9.96 6.44 -35.16
N ASP A 650 9.85 5.13 -35.32
CA ASP A 650 10.99 4.26 -35.59
C ASP A 650 11.51 4.48 -37.03
N PRO A 651 12.77 4.89 -37.23
CA PRO A 651 13.31 5.16 -38.56
C PRO A 651 13.78 3.89 -39.28
N ARG A 652 13.76 2.71 -38.62
CA ARG A 652 14.28 1.48 -39.21
C ARG A 652 13.39 1.02 -40.37
N PRO A 653 13.97 0.77 -41.56
CA PRO A 653 13.23 0.22 -42.69
C PRO A 653 12.58 -1.12 -42.30
N GLY A 654 11.35 -1.35 -42.72
CA GLY A 654 10.66 -2.62 -42.48
C GLY A 654 9.97 -2.75 -41.13
N ILE A 655 9.91 -1.68 -40.32
CA ILE A 655 9.33 -1.69 -38.96
C ILE A 655 8.04 -0.86 -38.88
N GLY A 656 7.99 0.26 -39.61
CA GLY A 656 6.91 1.24 -39.56
C GLY A 656 5.85 1.07 -40.64
N THR A 657 5.24 2.19 -41.00
CA THR A 657 4.18 2.28 -42.01
C THR A 657 4.47 3.41 -42.99
N ASN A 658 4.02 3.27 -44.22
CA ASN A 658 4.16 4.26 -45.28
C ASN A 658 2.80 4.90 -45.59
N LEU A 659 2.70 6.23 -45.50
CA LEU A 659 1.51 6.98 -45.91
C LEU A 659 1.56 7.22 -47.43
N ARG A 660 0.54 6.76 -48.14
CA ARG A 660 0.37 7.03 -49.57
C ARG A 660 -0.24 8.41 -49.82
N PRO A 661 -0.06 8.99 -51.02
CA PRO A 661 -0.64 10.29 -51.38
C PRO A 661 -2.18 10.33 -51.34
N ASP A 662 -2.85 9.19 -51.46
CA ASP A 662 -4.30 9.03 -51.36
C ASP A 662 -4.80 8.92 -49.90
N GLY A 663 -3.90 9.02 -48.92
CA GLY A 663 -4.21 8.94 -47.49
C GLY A 663 -4.18 7.53 -46.93
N LEU A 664 -3.97 6.49 -47.76
CA LEU A 664 -3.90 5.11 -47.28
C LEU A 664 -2.57 4.82 -46.59
N VAL A 665 -2.61 4.24 -45.40
CA VAL A 665 -1.42 3.81 -44.66
C VAL A 665 -1.15 2.34 -44.97
N LEU A 666 0.03 2.04 -45.49
CA LEU A 666 0.47 0.68 -45.82
C LEU A 666 1.59 0.21 -44.87
N PRO A 667 1.68 -1.11 -44.59
CA PRO A 667 2.81 -1.65 -43.85
C PRO A 667 4.11 -1.48 -44.65
N ASP A 668 5.16 -0.96 -43.99
CA ASP A 668 6.51 -0.92 -44.57
C ASP A 668 7.20 -2.26 -44.36
N ILE A 669 7.25 -3.14 -45.37
CA ILE A 669 7.88 -4.46 -45.24
C ILE A 669 9.24 -4.49 -45.91
N GLN A 670 10.29 -4.72 -45.12
CA GLN A 670 11.61 -5.02 -45.65
C GLN A 670 11.72 -6.52 -45.95
N TRP A 671 11.55 -6.89 -47.21
CA TRP A 671 11.70 -8.27 -47.67
C TRP A 671 13.16 -8.70 -47.72
N GLY A 672 13.43 -9.91 -47.24
CA GLY A 672 14.71 -10.60 -47.39
C GLY A 672 14.89 -11.21 -48.77
N GLU A 673 15.95 -12.01 -48.90
CA GLU A 673 16.25 -12.72 -50.14
C GLU A 673 15.15 -13.73 -50.51
N ILE A 674 15.00 -13.96 -51.81
CA ILE A 674 14.07 -14.97 -52.32
C ILE A 674 14.56 -16.35 -51.90
N VAL A 675 13.72 -17.03 -51.14
CA VAL A 675 13.91 -18.41 -50.74
C VAL A 675 13.35 -19.32 -51.83
N PRO A 676 14.15 -20.24 -52.41
CA PRO A 676 13.71 -21.05 -53.54
C PRO A 676 12.67 -22.10 -53.14
N ALA A 677 11.83 -22.48 -54.11
CA ALA A 677 10.97 -23.64 -54.02
C ALA A 677 11.82 -24.90 -53.84
N ARG A 678 11.66 -25.59 -52.71
CA ARG A 678 12.31 -26.87 -52.43
C ARG A 678 11.62 -27.58 -51.27
N THR A 679 12.10 -28.78 -51.02
CA THR A 679 11.72 -29.59 -49.87
C THR A 679 12.55 -29.18 -48.64
N TYR A 680 11.87 -28.81 -47.55
CA TYR A 680 12.45 -28.42 -46.27
C TYR A 680 12.20 -29.50 -45.23
N LYS A 681 13.19 -29.72 -44.34
CA LYS A 681 13.04 -30.62 -43.19
C LYS A 681 12.81 -29.80 -41.93
N PHE A 682 11.70 -30.06 -41.24
CA PHE A 682 11.36 -29.41 -39.97
C PHE A 682 11.10 -30.51 -38.93
N GLY A 683 12.06 -30.72 -38.03
CA GLY A 683 12.11 -31.88 -37.15
C GLY A 683 12.19 -33.19 -37.95
N ASN A 684 11.24 -34.11 -37.70
CA ASN A 684 11.13 -35.40 -38.41
C ASN A 684 10.19 -35.34 -39.63
N LYS A 685 9.61 -34.19 -39.93
CA LYS A 685 8.69 -34.01 -41.06
C LYS A 685 9.36 -33.27 -42.21
N THR A 686 8.84 -33.53 -43.40
CA THR A 686 9.33 -32.97 -44.64
C THR A 686 8.20 -32.21 -45.31
N PHE A 687 8.46 -30.95 -45.67
CA PHE A 687 7.48 -30.04 -46.25
C PHE A 687 7.98 -29.57 -47.61
N GLU A 688 7.17 -29.75 -48.64
CA GLU A 688 7.46 -29.26 -49.97
C GLU A 688 6.84 -27.87 -50.16
N ILE A 689 7.67 -26.85 -50.38
CA ILE A 689 7.20 -25.52 -50.75
C ILE A 689 7.32 -25.40 -52.28
N LYS A 690 6.16 -25.31 -52.95
CA LYS A 690 6.04 -25.40 -54.42
C LYS A 690 6.49 -24.15 -55.17
N GLY A 691 6.54 -22.99 -54.53
CA GLY A 691 6.91 -21.71 -55.13
C GLY A 691 8.02 -20.99 -54.37
N PRO A 692 8.81 -20.13 -55.04
CA PRO A 692 9.73 -19.24 -54.33
C PRO A 692 8.93 -18.26 -53.46
N TYR A 693 9.49 -17.87 -52.32
CA TYR A 693 8.85 -16.93 -51.39
C TYR A 693 9.90 -16.00 -50.77
N GLN A 694 9.47 -14.87 -50.23
CA GLN A 694 10.34 -13.98 -49.45
C GLN A 694 9.89 -14.00 -47.98
N LEU A 695 10.84 -13.81 -47.09
CA LEU A 695 10.57 -13.63 -45.67
C LEU A 695 10.80 -12.17 -45.32
N SER A 696 9.92 -11.58 -44.52
CA SER A 696 10.17 -10.27 -43.95
C SER A 696 11.41 -10.33 -43.04
N ARG A 697 12.21 -9.27 -43.04
CA ARG A 697 13.42 -9.18 -42.19
C ARG A 697 13.07 -9.16 -40.71
N TYR A 698 11.93 -8.56 -40.36
CA TYR A 698 11.43 -8.44 -39.00
C TYR A 698 10.05 -9.10 -38.88
N PRO A 699 9.65 -9.54 -37.67
CA PRO A 699 8.25 -9.86 -37.40
C PRO A 699 7.35 -8.66 -37.75
N VAL A 700 6.15 -8.95 -38.27
CA VAL A 700 5.14 -7.91 -38.54
C VAL A 700 4.83 -7.18 -37.24
N THR A 701 4.97 -5.85 -37.27
CA THR A 701 4.77 -5.00 -36.09
C THR A 701 3.30 -4.71 -35.84
N TYR A 702 2.99 -4.19 -34.66
CA TYR A 702 1.63 -3.77 -34.33
C TYR A 702 1.11 -2.74 -35.35
N ALA A 703 1.86 -1.69 -35.63
CA ALA A 703 1.43 -0.65 -36.57
C ALA A 703 1.23 -1.19 -37.99
N GLN A 704 2.07 -2.12 -38.44
CA GLN A 704 1.92 -2.77 -39.74
C GLN A 704 0.64 -3.60 -39.83
N PHE A 705 0.34 -4.40 -38.80
CA PHE A 705 -0.90 -5.17 -38.75
C PHE A 705 -2.12 -4.26 -38.62
N ASP A 706 -2.01 -3.14 -37.88
CA ASP A 706 -3.11 -2.20 -37.69
C ASP A 706 -3.54 -1.55 -39.02
N CYS A 707 -2.65 -1.44 -40.02
CA CYS A 707 -3.04 -1.01 -41.37
C CYS A 707 -4.19 -1.86 -41.95
N PHE A 708 -4.15 -3.19 -41.76
CA PHE A 708 -5.18 -4.13 -42.24
C PHE A 708 -6.50 -3.98 -41.47
N VAL A 709 -6.42 -3.66 -40.18
CA VAL A 709 -7.59 -3.40 -39.33
C VAL A 709 -8.25 -2.08 -39.71
N GLN A 710 -7.48 -1.00 -39.79
CA GLN A 710 -7.98 0.35 -40.05
C GLN A 710 -8.47 0.55 -41.49
N ALA A 711 -7.96 -0.21 -42.45
CA ALA A 711 -8.40 -0.15 -43.85
C ALA A 711 -9.80 -0.77 -44.07
N GLY A 712 -10.36 -1.47 -43.08
CA GLY A 712 -11.62 -2.22 -43.21
C GLY A 712 -11.46 -3.57 -43.89
N ASP A 713 -10.27 -3.90 -44.39
CA ASP A 713 -9.93 -5.22 -44.94
C ASP A 713 -10.14 -6.31 -43.89
N PHE A 714 -9.81 -6.07 -42.62
CA PHE A 714 -10.07 -7.05 -41.55
C PHE A 714 -11.54 -7.50 -41.49
N ASP A 715 -12.49 -6.62 -41.80
CA ASP A 715 -13.92 -6.94 -41.77
C ASP A 715 -14.44 -7.50 -43.11
N ASP A 716 -13.62 -7.47 -44.17
CA ASP A 716 -14.01 -7.93 -45.50
C ASP A 716 -14.13 -9.47 -45.53
N PRO A 717 -15.34 -10.03 -45.82
CA PRO A 717 -15.56 -11.46 -45.84
C PRO A 717 -14.66 -12.25 -46.80
N ARG A 718 -14.09 -11.61 -47.83
CA ARG A 718 -13.25 -12.26 -48.84
C ARG A 718 -11.99 -12.87 -48.24
N TRP A 719 -11.40 -12.25 -47.22
CA TRP A 719 -10.17 -12.76 -46.60
C TRP A 719 -10.39 -13.94 -45.66
N TRP A 720 -11.64 -14.19 -45.28
CA TRP A 720 -12.03 -15.25 -44.35
C TRP A 720 -12.72 -16.43 -45.04
N GLN A 721 -12.77 -16.40 -46.38
CA GLN A 721 -13.40 -17.47 -47.15
C GLN A 721 -12.67 -18.80 -46.88
N ASP A 722 -13.45 -19.87 -46.67
CA ASP A 722 -12.97 -21.22 -46.39
C ASP A 722 -12.19 -21.39 -45.06
N MET A 723 -12.16 -20.36 -44.21
CA MET A 723 -11.66 -20.45 -42.84
C MET A 723 -12.79 -20.83 -41.86
N PRO A 724 -12.52 -21.64 -40.82
CA PRO A 724 -13.52 -21.94 -39.80
C PRO A 724 -13.91 -20.67 -39.04
N PRO A 725 -15.13 -20.56 -38.46
CA PRO A 725 -15.57 -19.38 -37.72
C PRO A 725 -14.88 -19.24 -36.35
N GLU A 726 -14.36 -20.34 -35.80
CA GLU A 726 -13.64 -20.41 -34.54
C GLU A 726 -12.42 -21.34 -34.69
N GLU A 727 -11.36 -21.07 -33.93
CA GLU A 727 -10.15 -21.91 -33.86
C GLU A 727 -10.07 -22.57 -32.49
N GLU A 728 -9.97 -23.90 -32.45
CA GLU A 728 -9.62 -24.64 -31.24
C GLU A 728 -8.11 -24.90 -31.21
N ALA A 729 -7.40 -24.24 -30.30
CA ALA A 729 -5.98 -24.44 -30.09
C ALA A 729 -5.69 -24.62 -28.60
N TYR A 730 -4.86 -25.61 -28.26
CA TYR A 730 -4.43 -25.90 -26.88
C TYR A 730 -5.60 -26.04 -25.87
N GLY A 731 -6.77 -26.53 -26.32
CA GLY A 731 -7.95 -26.73 -25.47
C GLY A 731 -8.77 -25.45 -25.19
N THR A 732 -8.54 -24.38 -25.95
CA THR A 732 -9.31 -23.12 -25.86
C THR A 732 -9.88 -22.76 -27.23
N THR A 733 -11.13 -22.28 -27.26
CA THR A 733 -11.81 -21.83 -28.49
C THR A 733 -11.64 -20.32 -28.64
N TYR A 734 -11.09 -19.88 -29.78
CA TYR A 734 -10.87 -18.47 -30.12
C TYR A 734 -11.76 -18.07 -31.29
N LYS A 735 -12.40 -16.89 -31.22
CA LYS A 735 -13.12 -16.32 -32.35
C LYS A 735 -12.15 -15.71 -33.36
N LEU A 736 -12.29 -16.03 -34.65
CA LEU A 736 -11.32 -15.59 -35.67
C LEU A 736 -11.24 -14.07 -35.85
N ARG A 737 -12.33 -13.34 -35.63
CA ARG A 737 -12.39 -11.87 -35.82
C ARG A 737 -12.25 -11.07 -34.52
N GLU A 738 -12.00 -11.75 -33.40
CA GLU A 738 -11.78 -11.06 -32.13
C GLU A 738 -10.32 -10.62 -32.03
N ILE A 739 -10.11 -9.30 -31.94
CA ILE A 739 -8.79 -8.72 -31.69
C ILE A 739 -8.57 -8.71 -30.17
N SER A 740 -7.65 -9.54 -29.70
CA SER A 740 -7.24 -9.49 -28.30
C SER A 740 -6.35 -8.27 -28.01
N GLU A 741 -6.44 -7.74 -26.80
CA GLU A 741 -5.50 -6.73 -26.30
C GLU A 741 -4.05 -7.28 -26.29
N GLN A 742 -3.09 -6.45 -26.68
CA GLN A 742 -1.67 -6.79 -26.65
C GLN A 742 -1.08 -6.71 -25.24
N ALA A 743 -0.05 -7.49 -24.97
CA ALA A 743 0.74 -7.34 -23.75
C ALA A 743 1.76 -6.20 -23.88
N PHE A 744 2.28 -5.92 -25.09
CA PHE A 744 3.21 -4.83 -25.37
C PHE A 744 2.66 -3.86 -26.43
N PRO A 745 1.90 -2.82 -26.04
CA PRO A 745 1.19 -1.93 -26.96
C PRO A 745 2.11 -0.87 -27.59
N TYR A 746 3.25 -1.28 -28.18
CA TYR A 746 4.18 -0.39 -28.87
C TYR A 746 4.11 -0.61 -30.39
N ALA A 747 4.00 0.48 -31.15
CA ALA A 747 3.82 0.45 -32.60
C ALA A 747 4.86 -0.41 -33.36
N ASN A 748 6.11 -0.41 -32.89
CA ASN A 748 7.22 -1.13 -33.50
C ASN A 748 7.50 -2.52 -32.87
N HIS A 749 6.69 -2.95 -31.89
CA HIS A 749 6.78 -4.30 -31.35
C HIS A 749 6.07 -5.31 -32.27
N PRO A 750 6.49 -6.58 -32.29
CA PRO A 750 5.78 -7.62 -33.02
C PRO A 750 4.29 -7.66 -32.63
N ARG A 751 3.41 -7.83 -33.62
CA ARG A 751 2.00 -8.10 -33.36
C ARG A 751 1.88 -9.47 -32.70
N GLU A 752 1.52 -9.47 -31.43
CA GLU A 752 1.27 -10.69 -30.66
C GLU A 752 -0.23 -10.95 -30.46
N ARG A 753 -0.55 -12.17 -30.00
CA ARG A 753 -1.93 -12.64 -29.77
C ARG A 753 -2.82 -12.53 -31.02
N VAL A 754 -2.26 -12.90 -32.17
CA VAL A 754 -2.99 -13.10 -33.41
C VAL A 754 -3.06 -14.58 -33.76
N SER A 755 -4.18 -15.04 -34.30
CA SER A 755 -4.33 -16.40 -34.78
C SER A 755 -3.57 -16.63 -36.08
N TRP A 756 -3.34 -17.90 -36.43
CA TRP A 756 -2.77 -18.24 -37.72
C TRP A 756 -3.64 -17.72 -38.87
N TYR A 757 -4.97 -17.83 -38.74
CA TYR A 757 -5.92 -17.34 -39.74
C TYR A 757 -5.88 -15.82 -39.91
N GLN A 758 -5.78 -15.06 -38.82
CA GLN A 758 -5.63 -13.61 -38.87
C GLN A 758 -4.33 -13.20 -39.56
N ALA A 759 -3.23 -13.91 -39.30
CA ALA A 759 -1.96 -13.67 -39.98
C ALA A 759 -2.04 -14.00 -41.48
N MET A 760 -2.75 -15.06 -41.85
CA MET A 760 -2.98 -15.43 -43.26
C MET A 760 -3.89 -14.43 -43.99
N ALA A 761 -4.90 -13.89 -43.33
CA ALA A 761 -5.77 -12.87 -43.92
C ALA A 761 -5.04 -11.53 -44.14
N PHE A 762 -4.03 -11.24 -43.32
CA PHE A 762 -3.15 -10.08 -43.46
C PHE A 762 -2.15 -10.21 -44.63
N CYS A 763 -1.65 -11.43 -44.90
CA CYS A 763 -0.66 -11.73 -45.94
C CYS A 763 -1.31 -11.90 -47.32
#